data_AF-A0A8J7T6Q1-F1
#
_entry.id   AF-A0A8J7T6Q1-F1
#
_cell.length_a   1.000
_cell.length_b   1.000
_cell.length_c   1.000
_cell.angle_alpha   90.00
_cell.angle_beta   90.00
_cell.angle_gamma   90.00
#
_symmetry.space_group_name_H-M   'P 1'
#
loop_
_entity.id
_entity.type
_entity.pdbx_description
1 polymer ?
#
loop_
_entity_poly.entity_id
_entity_poly.type
_entity_poly.pdbx_seq_one_letter_code
_entity_poly.pdbx_strand_id
1 'polypeptide(L)'
;MHHRALYLCEELYPLSRVLLSRLTGCLSLLDCGRRLCIRDELCRVVNGEPTCVAAVRKPGTCWAMGDPHYHTFDGRYFDFMGTCTYTIAKNCRSIKALPAFEVEAKNENRGSSRVSYVAMVTVRVYGYNITVVRFETGLVRINYNMGYLPITLGNGQVMLYQSGQFAVIETDFGLNVQYDWEHSLVVIAPGHYAGSLCGLCGNFNGDPDDDFATPSGSQVSSAVDFGKSWRVADAPNDELCRDDCEESCEHELLARWQGLPFCGLITQDGGPFHMCHSAVDPKPYFDSCVYDLCMTGGFHQLLCRSLQVYAEACHRAGIAINDWRAAAQCPASCPVNSQYKLCGSACPATCSNPAALTKCRLPCVETCTCDRGFVLSRGKCVPLLRCGCTFEGRHIPAGQTFWADDSCRRLCFCSPDGGQVSCKETSCRPGEQCQVVDGVRDCYPVSYSICSACGDPHYTTFDGRHFDFQGTCIYQLVGLCAPNTTLTPFRVSVGNENRGDQTISYTKVVTVVVFGIQITLNREYRYEVMVNDEFVALPYYLDDHKVEIFYSSWTAVVKTSFGLKVTFDWDSDVTVSLPSSYAGAVCGLCGNANKNPADDFKRPDGTLEPSEVLFANSWKVAEVAGCWAECAGWKCRVCSVSQMAVYRADRYCGKIADKSGPFSDCHARIDPAPFMANCLYDACYYKGHPSAVCDAVATYAAACQNARITIQPWRSQSFCWPTCPRNSHYEVCGTGCPFTCHGLAAPKGCDLPCREGCQCDDGYVLSGELCVPIADCGCLYNGWYYRKGDVFYPLSMCQQQCVCGEKGIVSCKSFSCPREQCRVVKGKRGCYPVGEGKCVASGDPHYISFDGRRFDFQGTCTYTLAKVCDGNGTLNAFSVNVENVKYGSGNVAVTKTVFVWVYGHKFTIRQGVQWNVIVDNGVLNLPLSMNNGMITITQEGSNIIVQTDFGLKVLYDTAYYVEVIVPSSYQGKMCGLCGNYNGEPKDDFLLPNGKEAPSVNDFGTGWKVAIPGVSCSDGCGKNCPVCERTKEALFKLPRFCGVITSTQGPFSACHASVNPEPYFQHCVYDVCALNGDQQTLSFPCPTNSHYELCADTCGNTCAVLLSPTTCTGKCFEGCQCDPGFLAGGGLCVSMESCGCVYDGKYLKVGMNQLGG
;
A
#
# COMPACT_ATOMS: atom_id res chain seq x y z
N MET A 1 -0.13 -62.19 26.44
CA MET A 1 0.39 -63.45 25.86
C MET A 1 1.61 -63.06 25.04
N HIS A 2 2.85 -63.55 25.24
CA HIS A 2 3.38 -64.52 26.20
C HIS A 2 4.61 -63.96 26.97
N HIS A 3 4.54 -64.10 28.31
CA HIS A 3 5.57 -64.33 29.35
C HIS A 3 7.06 -63.95 29.11
N ARG A 4 7.72 -63.07 29.90
CA ARG A 4 8.02 -63.02 31.36
C ARG A 4 8.98 -64.09 31.91
N ALA A 5 10.14 -63.67 32.43
CA ALA A 5 10.55 -63.77 33.85
C ALA A 5 11.87 -63.00 34.13
N LEU A 6 12.23 -62.80 35.41
CA LEU A 6 13.23 -61.83 35.92
C LEU A 6 14.05 -62.43 37.10
N TYR A 7 15.11 -61.73 37.54
CA TYR A 7 15.75 -61.77 38.89
C TYR A 7 16.64 -62.97 39.26
N LEU A 8 17.64 -62.90 40.18
CA LEU A 8 18.35 -61.80 40.91
C LEU A 8 19.69 -62.36 41.47
N CYS A 9 20.66 -61.50 41.85
CA CYS A 9 21.50 -61.71 43.05
C CYS A 9 22.30 -60.43 43.41
N GLU A 10 22.45 -60.12 44.71
CA GLU A 10 23.09 -58.91 45.24
C GLU A 10 23.79 -59.19 46.60
N GLU A 11 24.57 -58.21 47.11
CA GLU A 11 25.14 -58.03 48.47
C GLU A 11 26.59 -58.48 48.88
N LEU A 12 27.53 -57.52 48.78
CA LEU A 12 28.36 -56.83 49.84
C LEU A 12 29.32 -57.58 50.83
N TYR A 13 30.66 -57.41 50.61
CA TYR A 13 31.77 -57.00 51.55
C TYR A 13 32.12 -57.75 52.88
N PRO A 14 33.28 -57.48 53.58
CA PRO A 14 34.63 -56.98 53.19
C PRO A 14 35.88 -57.70 53.85
N LEU A 15 37.10 -57.21 53.52
CA LEU A 15 38.36 -57.18 54.32
C LEU A 15 39.28 -58.43 54.57
N SER A 16 40.48 -58.39 53.93
CA SER A 16 41.83 -58.32 54.58
C SER A 16 42.93 -59.39 54.33
N ARG A 17 44.15 -58.84 54.10
CA ARG A 17 45.52 -59.33 54.44
C ARG A 17 46.30 -60.39 53.62
N VAL A 18 47.31 -59.85 52.91
CA VAL A 18 48.74 -60.26 52.84
C VAL A 18 49.13 -61.49 52.01
N LEU A 19 49.80 -61.21 50.88
CA LEU A 19 51.05 -61.89 50.46
C LEU A 19 51.91 -60.94 49.59
N LEU A 20 53.14 -60.70 50.06
CA LEU A 20 54.23 -59.88 49.49
C LEU A 20 55.51 -60.70 49.79
N SER A 21 56.60 -60.73 49.01
CA SER A 21 57.16 -59.76 48.06
C SER A 21 58.36 -60.38 47.29
N ARG A 22 58.97 -59.58 46.38
CA ARG A 22 60.29 -59.74 45.69
C ARG A 22 60.26 -60.61 44.41
N LEU A 23 60.68 -60.16 43.23
CA LEU A 23 61.05 -58.82 42.69
C LEU A 23 60.42 -58.71 41.25
N THR A 24 60.52 -57.66 40.41
CA THR A 24 61.34 -56.43 40.36
C THR A 24 60.64 -55.36 39.52
N GLY A 25 61.05 -54.09 39.61
CA GLY A 25 60.87 -53.10 38.53
C GLY A 25 59.71 -52.12 38.69
N CYS A 26 59.98 -50.92 39.22
CA CYS A 26 59.06 -49.79 39.14
C CYS A 26 58.97 -49.27 37.70
N LEU A 27 57.84 -49.51 37.03
CA LEU A 27 57.36 -48.66 35.95
C LEU A 27 56.39 -47.64 36.57
N SER A 28 56.90 -46.45 36.86
CA SER A 28 56.04 -45.31 37.19
C SER A 28 55.30 -44.90 35.92
N LEU A 29 54.01 -45.24 35.84
CA LEU A 29 53.10 -44.59 34.90
C LEU A 29 53.10 -43.09 35.23
N LEU A 30 53.67 -42.31 34.32
CA LEU A 30 53.73 -40.86 34.40
C LEU A 30 52.36 -40.25 34.11
N ASP A 31 51.50 -40.28 35.13
CA ASP A 31 50.17 -39.68 35.10
C ASP A 31 50.19 -38.20 35.54
N CYS A 32 49.23 -37.43 35.06
CA CYS A 32 49.08 -36.00 35.28
C CYS A 32 48.73 -35.61 36.74
N GLY A 33 48.45 -36.57 37.62
CA GLY A 33 48.02 -36.35 39.01
C GLY A 33 48.96 -35.59 39.96
N ARG A 34 50.07 -35.02 39.46
CA ARG A 34 50.97 -34.12 40.22
C ARG A 34 51.47 -32.89 39.44
N ARG A 35 51.17 -32.73 38.14
CA ARG A 35 51.64 -31.58 37.35
C ARG A 35 50.60 -30.47 37.35
N LEU A 36 50.82 -29.46 38.18
CA LEU A 36 50.07 -28.21 38.14
C LEU A 36 50.47 -27.44 36.87
N CYS A 37 49.52 -27.29 35.95
CA CYS A 37 49.65 -26.42 34.78
C CYS A 37 49.12 -25.02 35.11
N ILE A 38 49.56 -24.01 34.36
CA ILE A 38 49.06 -22.64 34.54
C ILE A 38 47.60 -22.53 34.07
N ARG A 39 46.92 -21.43 34.45
CA ARG A 39 45.57 -21.12 33.95
C ARG A 39 45.61 -21.17 32.42
N ASP A 40 44.66 -21.89 31.82
CA ASP A 40 44.53 -22.21 30.38
C ASP A 40 45.42 -23.31 29.78
N GLU A 41 46.08 -24.14 30.61
CA GLU A 41 46.76 -25.37 30.17
C GLU A 41 46.14 -26.65 30.76
N LEU A 42 46.03 -27.69 29.93
CA LEU A 42 45.68 -29.05 30.35
C LEU A 42 46.94 -29.93 30.38
N CYS A 43 47.12 -30.70 31.45
CA CYS A 43 48.14 -31.75 31.43
C CYS A 43 47.69 -32.89 30.50
N ARG A 44 48.53 -33.27 29.52
CA ARG A 44 48.38 -34.46 28.68
C ARG A 44 49.70 -35.21 28.61
N VAL A 45 49.64 -36.54 28.55
CA VAL A 45 50.84 -37.36 28.34
C VAL A 45 51.23 -37.28 26.86
N VAL A 46 52.35 -36.61 26.56
CA VAL A 46 52.92 -36.49 25.21
C VAL A 46 54.25 -37.24 25.21
N ASN A 47 54.42 -38.19 24.29
CA ASN A 47 55.62 -39.05 24.20
C ASN A 47 56.03 -39.76 25.52
N GLY A 48 55.06 -40.03 26.40
CA GLY A 48 55.28 -40.68 27.70
C GLY A 48 55.56 -39.72 28.86
N GLU A 49 55.67 -38.41 28.62
CA GLU A 49 55.81 -37.41 29.69
C GLU A 49 54.53 -36.59 29.90
N PRO A 50 54.13 -36.30 31.16
CA PRO A 50 52.97 -35.49 31.46
C PRO A 50 53.33 -34.04 31.16
N THR A 51 52.86 -33.51 30.03
CA THR A 51 53.19 -32.19 29.50
C THR A 51 51.99 -31.27 29.63
N CYS A 52 52.20 -30.02 30.08
CA CYS A 52 51.16 -29.02 29.99
C CYS A 52 51.05 -28.57 28.53
N VAL A 53 49.87 -28.76 27.94
CA VAL A 53 49.54 -28.27 26.60
C VAL A 53 48.43 -27.25 26.73
N ALA A 54 48.39 -26.26 25.84
CA ALA A 54 47.30 -25.30 25.80
C ALA A 54 45.95 -26.04 25.80
N ALA A 55 45.04 -25.62 26.68
CA ALA A 55 43.68 -26.10 26.64
C ALA A 55 43.09 -25.69 25.29
N VAL A 56 42.74 -26.67 24.45
CA VAL A 56 42.01 -26.40 23.20
C VAL A 56 40.60 -26.00 23.60
N ARG A 57 40.43 -24.72 23.94
CA ARG A 57 39.12 -24.10 24.16
C ARG A 57 38.30 -24.30 22.89
N LYS A 58 37.05 -24.70 23.06
CA LYS A 58 36.11 -24.85 21.94
C LYS A 58 35.83 -23.47 21.32
N PRO A 59 35.39 -23.38 20.06
CA PRO A 59 34.86 -22.13 19.53
C PRO A 59 33.72 -21.60 20.41
N GLY A 60 33.72 -20.32 20.71
CA GLY A 60 32.63 -19.64 21.39
C GLY A 60 31.58 -19.20 20.38
N THR A 61 30.30 -19.23 20.77
CA THR A 61 29.19 -18.71 19.95
C THR A 61 28.48 -17.59 20.69
N CYS A 62 28.48 -16.41 20.10
CA CYS A 62 27.66 -15.27 20.50
C CYS A 62 26.55 -15.07 19.48
N TRP A 63 25.38 -14.58 19.91
CA TRP A 63 24.30 -14.24 19.01
C TRP A 63 23.48 -13.03 19.48
N ALA A 64 22.81 -12.39 18.51
CA ALA A 64 21.79 -11.38 18.71
C ALA A 64 20.60 -11.73 17.81
N MET A 65 19.40 -11.87 18.37
CA MET A 65 18.21 -12.30 17.62
C MET A 65 16.92 -11.67 18.14
N GLY A 66 15.91 -11.56 17.27
CA GLY A 66 14.57 -11.11 17.68
C GLY A 66 14.56 -9.66 18.13
N ASP A 67 13.74 -9.36 19.15
CA ASP A 67 13.55 -8.03 19.72
C ASP A 67 14.42 -7.77 20.96
N PRO A 68 15.56 -7.11 20.78
CA PRO A 68 16.83 -7.73 20.50
C PRO A 68 17.39 -8.47 21.72
N HIS A 69 17.39 -9.79 21.64
CA HIS A 69 17.92 -10.69 22.65
C HIS A 69 19.36 -11.04 22.34
N TYR A 70 20.26 -10.87 23.30
CA TYR A 70 21.70 -11.11 23.17
C TYR A 70 22.17 -12.26 24.05
N HIS A 71 23.19 -12.97 23.58
CA HIS A 71 23.88 -14.01 24.32
C HIS A 71 25.38 -13.93 24.06
N THR A 72 26.16 -13.78 25.11
CA THR A 72 27.63 -13.65 25.04
C THR A 72 28.32 -14.96 24.69
N PHE A 73 29.63 -14.90 24.44
CA PHE A 73 30.43 -16.12 24.20
C PHE A 73 30.48 -17.08 25.40
N ASP A 74 30.31 -16.57 26.63
CA ASP A 74 30.45 -17.32 27.87
C ASP A 74 29.11 -17.73 28.51
N GLY A 75 27.98 -17.37 27.88
CA GLY A 75 26.64 -17.85 28.26
C GLY A 75 25.73 -16.83 28.95
N ARG A 76 26.12 -15.56 29.03
CA ARG A 76 25.30 -14.50 29.64
C ARG A 76 24.22 -14.05 28.66
N TYR A 77 22.96 -14.24 29.03
CA TYR A 77 21.79 -13.70 28.33
C TYR A 77 21.48 -12.28 28.79
N PHE A 78 21.10 -11.39 27.88
CA PHE A 78 20.57 -10.06 28.20
C PHE A 78 19.78 -9.44 27.04
N ASP A 79 18.92 -8.49 27.35
CA ASP A 79 18.14 -7.72 26.37
C ASP A 79 18.70 -6.29 26.27
N PHE A 80 18.79 -5.72 25.06
CA PHE A 80 19.31 -4.35 24.87
C PHE A 80 18.71 -3.63 23.64
N MET A 81 17.64 -2.87 23.89
CA MET A 81 16.79 -2.17 22.90
C MET A 81 17.45 -0.99 22.15
N GLY A 82 18.78 -0.92 22.09
CA GLY A 82 19.50 0.15 21.41
C GLY A 82 19.25 0.17 19.89
N THR A 83 19.17 1.36 19.28
CA THR A 83 18.90 1.57 17.83
C THR A 83 20.08 2.20 17.09
N CYS A 84 21.23 2.34 17.73
CA CYS A 84 22.45 2.85 17.14
C CYS A 84 23.31 1.73 16.51
N THR A 85 24.52 2.08 16.09
CA THR A 85 25.57 1.13 15.71
C THR A 85 26.41 0.74 16.95
N TYR A 86 26.57 -0.55 17.21
CA TYR A 86 27.28 -1.09 18.38
C TYR A 86 28.41 -2.05 17.99
N THR A 87 29.50 -2.06 18.77
CA THR A 87 30.56 -3.07 18.66
C THR A 87 30.06 -4.41 19.23
N ILE A 88 29.87 -5.40 18.37
CA ILE A 88 29.45 -6.75 18.76
C ILE A 88 30.63 -7.55 19.31
N ALA A 89 31.73 -7.63 18.55
CA ALA A 89 32.95 -8.31 18.99
C ALA A 89 34.18 -7.77 18.25
N LYS A 90 35.27 -7.51 18.97
CA LYS A 90 36.58 -7.19 18.37
C LYS A 90 37.76 -7.60 19.22
N ASN A 91 38.96 -7.59 18.63
CA ASN A 91 40.21 -7.76 19.38
C ASN A 91 40.47 -6.53 20.28
N CYS A 92 40.59 -6.75 21.59
CA CYS A 92 40.80 -5.67 22.57
C CYS A 92 42.12 -5.81 23.34
N ARG A 93 42.73 -7.00 23.30
CA ARG A 93 44.10 -7.23 23.78
C ARG A 93 44.99 -7.61 22.60
N SER A 94 46.12 -6.92 22.43
CA SER A 94 47.04 -7.16 21.32
C SER A 94 47.83 -8.47 21.52
N ILE A 95 47.27 -9.57 21.01
CA ILE A 95 47.99 -10.83 20.86
C ILE A 95 48.66 -10.82 19.48
N LYS A 96 49.99 -10.59 19.45
CA LYS A 96 50.80 -10.45 18.21
C LYS A 96 50.72 -11.63 17.23
N ALA A 97 50.08 -12.74 17.59
CA ALA A 97 49.96 -13.94 16.79
C ALA A 97 48.56 -14.14 16.16
N LEU A 98 47.57 -13.31 16.49
CA LEU A 98 46.18 -13.46 16.01
C LEU A 98 45.78 -12.36 15.02
N PRO A 99 45.09 -12.69 13.92
CA PRO A 99 44.44 -11.71 13.05
C PRO A 99 43.49 -10.80 13.84
N ALA A 100 43.46 -9.52 13.47
CA ALA A 100 42.51 -8.55 14.00
C ALA A 100 41.21 -8.56 13.21
N PHE A 101 40.08 -8.55 13.92
CA PHE A 101 38.76 -8.35 13.37
C PHE A 101 37.92 -7.41 14.24
N GLU A 102 36.87 -6.84 13.65
CA GLU A 102 35.82 -6.09 14.32
C GLU A 102 34.49 -6.41 13.65
N VAL A 103 33.48 -6.74 14.46
CA VAL A 103 32.09 -6.96 14.05
C VAL A 103 31.24 -5.88 14.70
N GLU A 104 30.47 -5.16 13.90
CA GLU A 104 29.49 -4.16 14.30
C GLU A 104 28.10 -4.55 13.81
N ALA A 105 27.07 -4.19 14.58
CA ALA A 105 25.68 -4.26 14.15
C ALA A 105 25.02 -2.90 14.34
N LYS A 106 24.22 -2.49 13.35
CA LYS A 106 23.28 -1.37 13.47
C LYS A 106 21.88 -1.95 13.61
N ASN A 107 21.19 -1.50 14.65
CA ASN A 107 19.81 -1.89 14.94
C ASN A 107 18.81 -0.86 14.38
N GLU A 108 17.56 -1.26 14.19
CA GLU A 108 16.47 -0.36 13.80
C GLU A 108 15.17 -0.72 14.54
N ASN A 109 14.29 0.26 14.75
CA ASN A 109 12.95 0.01 15.25
C ASN A 109 12.06 -0.66 14.20
N ARG A 110 11.15 -1.55 14.65
CA ARG A 110 10.20 -2.25 13.77
C ARG A 110 8.81 -2.36 14.38
N GLY A 111 7.82 -1.71 13.78
CA GLY A 111 6.40 -1.78 14.14
C GLY A 111 6.06 -0.96 15.39
N SER A 112 7.00 -0.80 16.30
CA SER A 112 6.92 -0.01 17.52
C SER A 112 8.23 0.75 17.75
N SER A 113 8.15 1.86 18.48
CA SER A 113 9.30 2.69 18.88
C SER A 113 10.13 2.10 20.03
N ARG A 114 9.60 1.06 20.68
CA ARG A 114 10.12 0.46 21.94
C ARG A 114 11.00 -0.78 21.74
N VAL A 115 11.11 -1.22 20.50
CA VAL A 115 11.56 -2.57 20.09
C VAL A 115 12.61 -2.41 19.00
N SER A 116 13.71 -3.17 19.00
CA SER A 116 14.78 -2.99 18.02
C SER A 116 15.40 -4.30 17.51
N TYR A 117 15.87 -4.28 16.27
CA TYR A 117 16.26 -5.48 15.54
C TYR A 117 17.51 -5.21 14.69
N VAL A 118 18.41 -6.21 14.56
CA VAL A 118 19.60 -6.10 13.71
C VAL A 118 19.20 -5.84 12.24
N ALA A 119 19.63 -4.70 11.70
CA ALA A 119 19.30 -4.24 10.34
C ALA A 119 20.51 -4.27 9.38
N MET A 120 21.72 -4.18 9.93
CA MET A 120 22.95 -4.16 9.15
C MET A 120 24.10 -4.71 10.00
N VAL A 121 24.95 -5.53 9.39
CA VAL A 121 26.12 -6.13 10.02
C VAL A 121 27.37 -5.75 9.21
N THR A 122 28.36 -5.18 9.88
CA THR A 122 29.64 -4.79 9.27
C THR A 122 30.79 -5.58 9.89
N VAL A 123 31.61 -6.21 9.06
CA VAL A 123 32.79 -6.99 9.47
C VAL A 123 34.04 -6.36 8.84
N ARG A 124 34.97 -5.93 9.69
CA ARG A 124 36.29 -5.43 9.28
C ARG A 124 37.33 -6.50 9.56
N VAL A 125 37.97 -7.03 8.51
CA VAL A 125 39.00 -8.08 8.63
C VAL A 125 39.94 -8.04 7.43
N TYR A 126 41.24 -8.25 7.65
CA TYR A 126 42.28 -8.22 6.60
C TYR A 126 42.30 -6.95 5.71
N GLY A 127 41.81 -5.81 6.22
CA GLY A 127 41.68 -4.56 5.46
C GLY A 127 40.46 -4.50 4.53
N TYR A 128 39.60 -5.52 4.54
CA TYR A 128 38.28 -5.47 3.91
C TYR A 128 37.25 -4.91 4.90
N ASN A 129 36.38 -4.05 4.40
CA ASN A 129 35.15 -3.60 5.06
C ASN A 129 33.97 -4.28 4.35
N ILE A 130 33.34 -5.25 5.02
CA ILE A 130 32.27 -6.09 4.46
C ILE A 130 30.96 -5.76 5.18
N THR A 131 29.94 -5.30 4.47
CA THR A 131 28.64 -4.96 5.06
C THR A 131 27.51 -5.77 4.44
N VAL A 132 26.69 -6.40 5.28
CA VAL A 132 25.46 -7.12 4.93
C VAL A 132 24.27 -6.30 5.43
N VAL A 133 23.26 -6.07 4.60
CA VAL A 133 22.13 -5.16 4.88
C VAL A 133 20.81 -5.90 4.72
N ARG A 134 19.84 -5.61 5.57
CA ARG A 134 18.49 -6.21 5.52
C ARG A 134 17.83 -6.12 4.15
N PHE A 135 17.04 -7.15 3.81
CA PHE A 135 16.35 -7.26 2.52
C PHE A 135 17.27 -7.25 1.27
N GLU A 136 18.55 -7.58 1.42
CA GLU A 136 19.51 -7.70 0.29
C GLU A 136 20.03 -9.13 0.10
N THR A 137 19.14 -10.12 0.13
CA THR A 137 19.48 -11.55 0.05
C THR A 137 20.39 -11.88 -1.14
N GLY A 138 21.55 -12.47 -0.85
CA GLY A 138 22.58 -12.81 -1.84
C GLY A 138 23.50 -11.65 -2.26
N LEU A 139 23.35 -10.46 -1.68
CA LEU A 139 24.20 -9.28 -1.92
C LEU A 139 24.98 -8.89 -0.65
N VAL A 140 26.14 -8.27 -0.86
CA VAL A 140 27.02 -7.69 0.17
C VAL A 140 27.73 -6.44 -0.38
N ARG A 141 28.12 -5.50 0.48
CA ARG A 141 29.06 -4.41 0.14
C ARG A 141 30.47 -4.83 0.54
N ILE A 142 31.47 -4.60 -0.32
CA ILE A 142 32.89 -4.86 -0.04
C ILE A 142 33.69 -3.61 -0.41
N ASN A 143 34.27 -2.93 0.57
CA ASN A 143 34.96 -1.64 0.41
C ASN A 143 34.09 -0.63 -0.36
N TYR A 144 32.80 -0.59 0.01
CA TYR A 144 31.71 0.19 -0.59
C TYR A 144 31.28 -0.23 -2.01
N ASN A 145 31.88 -1.24 -2.63
CA ASN A 145 31.46 -1.75 -3.94
C ASN A 145 30.46 -2.91 -3.75
N MET A 146 29.41 -2.99 -4.57
CA MET A 146 28.44 -4.09 -4.52
C MET A 146 29.05 -5.42 -4.99
N GLY A 147 28.77 -6.49 -4.23
CA GLY A 147 29.19 -7.85 -4.49
C GLY A 147 28.03 -8.83 -4.49
N TYR A 148 28.15 -9.88 -5.31
CA TYR A 148 27.15 -10.92 -5.50
C TYR A 148 27.70 -12.25 -4.96
N LEU A 149 27.01 -12.88 -4.00
CA LEU A 149 27.48 -14.13 -3.39
C LEU A 149 27.43 -15.30 -4.40
N PRO A 150 28.39 -16.24 -4.37
CA PRO A 150 29.54 -16.34 -3.46
C PRO A 150 30.77 -15.56 -3.95
N ILE A 151 31.63 -15.14 -3.00
CA ILE A 151 32.84 -14.33 -3.23
C ILE A 151 34.00 -14.92 -2.42
N THR A 152 35.21 -14.89 -2.97
CA THR A 152 36.44 -15.22 -2.26
C THR A 152 37.41 -14.03 -2.33
N LEU A 153 37.98 -13.64 -1.20
CA LEU A 153 38.93 -12.53 -1.06
C LEU A 153 40.29 -13.04 -0.54
N GLY A 154 41.36 -12.27 -0.77
CA GLY A 154 42.70 -12.57 -0.25
C GLY A 154 43.23 -13.97 -0.59
N ASN A 155 42.96 -14.49 -1.80
CA ASN A 155 43.31 -15.87 -2.20
C ASN A 155 42.74 -16.99 -1.31
N GLY A 156 41.63 -16.73 -0.60
CA GLY A 156 41.00 -17.70 0.31
C GLY A 156 40.96 -17.26 1.78
N GLN A 157 41.59 -16.13 2.13
CA GLN A 157 41.57 -15.57 3.49
C GLN A 157 40.16 -15.24 4.01
N VAL A 158 39.25 -14.85 3.11
CA VAL A 158 37.83 -14.64 3.45
C VAL A 158 36.95 -15.25 2.36
N MET A 159 35.97 -16.05 2.78
CA MET A 159 34.92 -16.61 1.94
C MET A 159 33.58 -16.02 2.36
N LEU A 160 32.82 -15.50 1.38
CA LEU A 160 31.48 -14.98 1.59
C LEU A 160 30.52 -15.84 0.76
N TYR A 161 29.54 -16.47 1.39
CA TYR A 161 28.60 -17.35 0.70
C TYR A 161 27.23 -17.37 1.38
N GLN A 162 26.21 -17.84 0.66
CA GLN A 162 24.88 -18.08 1.23
C GLN A 162 24.76 -19.54 1.67
N SER A 163 24.31 -19.78 2.89
CA SER A 163 24.03 -21.11 3.45
C SER A 163 22.73 -21.05 4.25
N GLY A 164 21.74 -21.86 3.87
CA GLY A 164 20.41 -21.77 4.47
C GLY A 164 19.75 -20.44 4.12
N GLN A 165 19.38 -19.68 5.15
CA GLN A 165 18.90 -18.31 5.03
C GLN A 165 19.99 -17.26 5.34
N PHE A 166 21.22 -17.67 5.70
CA PHE A 166 22.29 -16.76 6.14
C PHE A 166 23.25 -16.36 5.03
N ALA A 167 23.67 -15.09 5.05
CA ALA A 167 24.99 -14.66 4.59
C ALA A 167 26.03 -15.15 5.59
N VAL A 168 27.02 -15.91 5.12
CA VAL A 168 28.13 -16.39 5.93
C VAL A 168 29.42 -15.72 5.47
N ILE A 169 30.14 -15.10 6.41
CA ILE A 169 31.49 -14.57 6.25
C ILE A 169 32.41 -15.47 7.07
N GLU A 170 33.24 -16.26 6.40
CA GLU A 170 34.16 -17.22 7.00
C GLU A 170 35.62 -16.84 6.70
N THR A 171 36.49 -16.87 7.70
CA THR A 171 37.93 -16.57 7.54
C THR A 171 38.79 -17.83 7.61
N ASP A 172 39.98 -17.77 7.02
CA ASP A 172 41.00 -18.84 7.10
C ASP A 172 41.47 -19.16 8.53
N PHE A 173 41.39 -18.21 9.46
CA PHE A 173 41.64 -18.42 10.89
C PHE A 173 40.44 -18.94 11.68
N GLY A 174 39.27 -19.09 11.04
CA GLY A 174 38.08 -19.75 11.61
C GLY A 174 37.06 -18.82 12.31
N LEU A 175 37.14 -17.50 12.11
CA LEU A 175 36.01 -16.61 12.45
C LEU A 175 34.87 -16.89 11.47
N ASN A 176 33.66 -17.06 11.98
CA ASN A 176 32.47 -17.26 11.17
C ASN A 176 31.35 -16.32 11.65
N VAL A 177 30.93 -15.40 10.81
CA VAL A 177 29.85 -14.44 11.07
C VAL A 177 28.69 -14.76 10.15
N GLN A 178 27.48 -14.89 10.72
CA GLN A 178 26.26 -15.26 10.01
C GLN A 178 25.19 -14.18 10.23
N TYR A 179 24.57 -13.66 9.17
CA TYR A 179 23.39 -12.79 9.25
C TYR A 179 22.32 -13.23 8.24
N ASP A 180 21.07 -13.33 8.68
CA ASP A 180 19.91 -13.84 7.91
C ASP A 180 19.29 -12.83 6.92
N TRP A 181 19.85 -11.63 6.81
CA TRP A 181 19.24 -10.48 6.12
C TRP A 181 17.88 -10.05 6.70
N GLU A 182 17.56 -10.38 7.97
CA GLU A 182 16.34 -9.95 8.67
C GLU A 182 16.57 -9.58 10.15
N HIS A 183 16.89 -10.51 11.04
CA HIS A 183 16.95 -10.24 12.49
C HIS A 183 17.94 -11.09 13.30
N SER A 184 18.61 -12.08 12.71
CA SER A 184 19.44 -13.07 13.39
C SER A 184 20.91 -12.93 13.02
N LEU A 185 21.73 -12.45 13.97
CA LEU A 185 23.19 -12.35 13.87
C LEU A 185 23.85 -13.39 14.77
N VAL A 186 24.81 -14.14 14.23
CA VAL A 186 25.63 -15.09 14.99
C VAL A 186 27.11 -14.87 14.70
N VAL A 187 27.92 -14.81 15.76
CA VAL A 187 29.39 -14.69 15.68
C VAL A 187 29.99 -15.92 16.36
N ILE A 188 30.79 -16.69 15.62
CA ILE A 188 31.51 -17.85 16.12
C ILE A 188 33.01 -17.52 16.12
N ALA A 189 33.60 -17.45 17.31
CA ALA A 189 35.00 -17.10 17.50
C ALA A 189 35.85 -18.34 17.82
N PRO A 190 37.03 -18.55 17.18
CA PRO A 190 37.92 -19.64 17.54
C PRO A 190 38.39 -19.55 19.00
N GLY A 191 38.46 -20.68 19.71
CA GLY A 191 38.80 -20.71 21.14
C GLY A 191 40.19 -20.16 21.51
N HIS A 192 41.08 -19.94 20.55
CA HIS A 192 42.36 -19.26 20.76
C HIS A 192 42.24 -17.73 20.93
N TYR A 193 41.07 -17.14 20.66
CA TYR A 193 40.74 -15.74 20.97
C TYR A 193 40.26 -15.52 22.41
N ALA A 194 40.12 -16.57 23.21
CA ALA A 194 39.57 -16.48 24.56
C ALA A 194 40.30 -15.46 25.45
N GLY A 195 39.52 -14.64 26.18
CA GLY A 195 40.02 -13.56 27.03
C GLY A 195 40.74 -12.44 26.28
N SER A 196 40.66 -12.38 24.95
CA SER A 196 41.26 -11.32 24.11
C SER A 196 40.23 -10.44 23.39
N LEU A 197 38.98 -10.87 23.37
CA LEU A 197 37.86 -10.17 22.76
C LEU A 197 37.22 -9.17 23.73
N CYS A 198 36.45 -8.23 23.19
CA CYS A 198 35.47 -7.45 23.92
C CYS A 198 34.39 -6.89 22.95
N GLY A 199 33.28 -6.41 23.51
CA GLY A 199 32.09 -5.96 22.78
C GLY A 199 30.82 -6.47 23.47
N LEU A 200 29.66 -6.31 22.84
CA LEU A 200 28.38 -6.86 23.36
C LEU A 200 28.38 -8.39 23.50
N CYS A 201 29.24 -9.10 22.77
CA CYS A 201 29.47 -10.54 22.93
C CYS A 201 30.27 -10.92 24.19
N GLY A 202 30.63 -9.97 25.05
CA GLY A 202 31.44 -10.23 26.23
C GLY A 202 32.92 -10.40 25.90
N ASN A 203 33.68 -10.99 26.83
CA ASN A 203 35.15 -11.05 26.77
C ASN A 203 35.73 -12.45 26.45
N PHE A 204 34.88 -13.48 26.43
CA PHE A 204 35.19 -14.86 26.05
C PHE A 204 36.27 -15.52 26.93
N ASN A 205 36.28 -15.26 28.24
CA ASN A 205 37.21 -15.90 29.17
C ASN A 205 36.66 -17.19 29.83
N GLY A 206 35.36 -17.45 29.71
CA GLY A 206 34.64 -18.58 30.31
C GLY A 206 33.87 -18.23 31.60
N ASP A 207 33.69 -16.95 31.91
CA ASP A 207 33.01 -16.45 33.11
C ASP A 207 31.89 -15.46 32.72
N PRO A 208 30.61 -15.89 32.70
CA PRO A 208 29.51 -15.02 32.30
C PRO A 208 29.23 -13.88 33.29
N ASP A 209 29.83 -13.88 34.48
CA ASP A 209 29.62 -12.81 35.47
C ASP A 209 30.46 -11.55 35.19
N ASP A 210 31.52 -11.63 34.36
CA ASP A 210 32.39 -10.50 34.01
C ASP A 210 32.29 -10.06 32.53
N ASP A 211 31.27 -10.52 31.82
CA ASP A 211 31.01 -10.11 30.42
C ASP A 211 30.53 -8.66 30.27
N PHE A 212 29.93 -8.04 31.30
CA PHE A 212 29.44 -6.65 31.28
C PHE A 212 30.57 -5.62 31.48
N ALA A 213 31.70 -5.84 30.81
CA ALA A 213 32.83 -4.92 30.76
C ALA A 213 32.59 -3.79 29.73
N THR A 214 32.72 -2.53 30.14
CA THR A 214 32.74 -1.38 29.21
C THR A 214 34.05 -1.34 28.40
N PRO A 215 34.19 -0.47 27.37
CA PRO A 215 35.46 -0.28 26.66
C PRO A 215 36.65 0.13 27.54
N SER A 216 36.40 0.66 28.74
CA SER A 216 37.45 1.00 29.72
C SER A 216 37.90 -0.20 30.57
N GLY A 217 37.20 -1.33 30.48
CA GLY A 217 37.39 -2.52 31.33
C GLY A 217 36.66 -2.47 32.68
N SER A 218 35.84 -1.44 32.93
CA SER A 218 34.99 -1.39 34.13
C SER A 218 33.79 -2.31 34.00
N GLN A 219 33.41 -3.04 35.06
CA GLN A 219 32.16 -3.79 35.12
C GLN A 219 30.97 -2.87 35.40
N VAL A 220 29.82 -3.16 34.78
CA VAL A 220 28.52 -2.54 35.09
C VAL A 220 27.47 -3.63 35.35
N SER A 221 26.44 -3.32 36.13
CA SER A 221 25.37 -4.27 36.47
C SER A 221 24.17 -4.22 35.52
N SER A 222 23.99 -3.12 34.81
CA SER A 222 22.86 -2.88 33.90
C SER A 222 23.20 -3.27 32.47
N ALA A 223 22.33 -4.05 31.82
CA ALA A 223 22.42 -4.38 30.40
C ALA A 223 22.34 -3.12 29.52
N VAL A 224 21.55 -2.13 29.93
CA VAL A 224 21.40 -0.84 29.22
C VAL A 224 22.68 -0.01 29.32
N ASP A 225 23.33 0.06 30.49
CA ASP A 225 24.59 0.80 30.63
C ASP A 225 25.75 0.10 29.92
N PHE A 226 25.75 -1.25 29.93
CA PHE A 226 26.68 -2.06 29.14
C PHE A 226 26.50 -1.78 27.65
N GLY A 227 25.27 -1.89 27.14
CA GLY A 227 24.90 -1.61 25.77
C GLY A 227 25.32 -0.21 25.29
N LYS A 228 24.90 0.82 26.04
CA LYS A 228 25.30 2.22 25.86
C LYS A 228 26.81 2.39 25.72
N SER A 229 27.60 1.68 26.53
CA SER A 229 29.06 1.81 26.53
C SER A 229 29.73 1.31 25.24
N TRP A 230 29.06 0.45 24.46
CA TRP A 230 29.60 -0.15 23.23
C TRP A 230 29.14 0.53 21.93
N ARG A 231 28.44 1.67 22.03
CA ARG A 231 28.04 2.50 20.89
C ARG A 231 29.27 3.00 20.10
N VAL A 232 29.19 2.94 18.78
CA VAL A 232 30.23 3.43 17.87
C VAL A 232 30.09 4.93 17.71
N ALA A 233 31.15 5.69 18.02
CA ALA A 233 31.21 7.13 17.81
C ALA A 233 31.22 7.46 16.31
N ASP A 234 30.54 8.55 15.93
CA ASP A 234 30.49 9.09 14.56
C ASP A 234 29.98 8.11 13.48
N ALA A 235 29.14 7.14 13.87
CA ALA A 235 28.52 6.19 12.95
C ALA A 235 27.52 6.89 11.98
N PRO A 236 27.51 6.55 10.68
CA PRO A 236 26.58 7.15 9.71
C PRO A 236 25.11 6.90 10.05
N ASN A 237 24.31 7.96 9.95
CA ASN A 237 22.86 7.96 10.19
C ASN A 237 22.46 7.57 11.64
N ASP A 238 23.25 7.95 12.65
CA ASP A 238 22.99 7.75 14.09
C ASP A 238 22.58 9.04 14.84
N GLU A 239 22.29 10.15 14.15
CA GLU A 239 21.96 11.46 14.75
C GLU A 239 20.68 11.46 15.61
N LEU A 240 19.79 10.48 15.43
CA LEU A 240 18.49 10.36 16.10
C LEU A 240 18.28 9.00 16.80
N CYS A 241 19.29 8.14 16.88
CA CYS A 241 19.16 6.83 17.50
C CYS A 241 19.09 6.92 19.04
N ARG A 242 18.46 5.94 19.67
CA ARG A 242 18.26 5.84 21.12
C ARG A 242 19.00 4.63 21.67
N ASP A 243 19.46 4.75 22.92
CA ASP A 243 20.14 3.68 23.64
C ASP A 243 19.30 3.14 24.82
N ASP A 244 18.05 3.57 24.95
CA ASP A 244 17.06 3.14 25.94
C ASP A 244 15.63 3.11 25.39
N CYS A 245 14.77 2.30 26.02
CA CYS A 245 13.34 2.16 25.76
C CYS A 245 12.60 1.89 27.09
N GLU A 246 11.34 2.29 27.20
CA GLU A 246 10.51 1.98 28.39
C GLU A 246 9.87 0.60 28.26
N GLU A 247 10.15 -0.27 29.25
CA GLU A 247 9.59 -1.63 29.32
C GLU A 247 8.15 -1.65 29.85
N SER A 248 7.29 -2.48 29.27
CA SER A 248 6.41 -3.37 30.03
C SER A 248 5.63 -4.33 29.14
N CYS A 249 5.77 -5.62 29.43
CA CYS A 249 4.79 -6.65 29.12
C CYS A 249 4.10 -7.02 30.45
N GLU A 250 2.76 -7.01 30.50
CA GLU A 250 2.06 -7.42 31.73
C GLU A 250 2.23 -8.92 32.01
N HIS A 251 2.49 -9.27 33.27
CA HIS A 251 2.78 -10.65 33.68
C HIS A 251 1.67 -11.66 33.33
N GLU A 252 0.40 -11.24 33.28
CA GLU A 252 -0.72 -12.11 32.88
C GLU A 252 -0.73 -12.46 31.39
N LEU A 253 -0.13 -11.62 30.52
CA LEU A 253 -0.01 -11.89 29.08
C LEU A 253 1.08 -12.94 28.77
N LEU A 254 2.18 -12.97 29.54
CA LEU A 254 3.27 -13.93 29.35
C LEU A 254 2.77 -15.39 29.37
N ALA A 255 1.89 -15.72 30.31
CA ALA A 255 1.35 -17.08 30.48
C ALA A 255 0.59 -17.60 29.25
N ARG A 256 0.01 -16.70 28.44
CA ARG A 256 -0.66 -17.04 27.17
C ARG A 256 0.34 -17.53 26.12
N TRP A 257 1.46 -16.83 25.96
CA TRP A 257 2.46 -17.09 24.91
C TRP A 257 3.39 -18.26 25.25
N GLN A 258 3.50 -18.63 26.53
CA GLN A 258 4.15 -19.86 26.99
C GLN A 258 3.44 -21.14 26.52
N GLY A 259 2.17 -21.07 26.09
CA GLY A 259 1.38 -22.23 25.68
C GLY A 259 1.89 -22.94 24.42
N LEU A 260 1.57 -24.23 24.30
CA LEU A 260 1.93 -25.08 23.13
C LEU A 260 1.53 -24.51 21.75
N PRO A 261 0.41 -23.76 21.56
CA PRO A 261 0.11 -23.14 20.27
C PRO A 261 1.04 -21.99 19.86
N PHE A 262 1.99 -21.63 20.73
CA PHE A 262 2.93 -20.52 20.60
C PHE A 262 4.35 -21.01 20.95
N CYS A 263 5.03 -20.38 21.91
CA CYS A 263 6.42 -20.68 22.23
C CYS A 263 6.64 -22.04 22.90
N GLY A 264 5.60 -22.64 23.49
CA GLY A 264 5.68 -23.96 24.13
C GLY A 264 6.17 -25.09 23.21
N LEU A 265 6.10 -24.92 21.88
CA LEU A 265 6.73 -25.84 20.91
C LEU A 265 8.25 -25.99 21.11
N ILE A 266 8.94 -24.93 21.53
CA ILE A 266 10.41 -24.92 21.72
C ILE A 266 10.82 -25.92 22.81
N THR A 267 10.08 -25.98 23.91
CA THR A 267 10.35 -26.81 25.09
C THR A 267 9.54 -28.10 25.14
N GLN A 268 8.73 -28.40 24.12
CA GLN A 268 7.82 -29.56 24.13
C GLN A 268 8.58 -30.90 24.11
N ASP A 269 8.41 -31.71 25.16
CA ASP A 269 8.81 -33.12 25.18
C ASP A 269 8.11 -33.93 24.10
N GLY A 270 8.88 -34.71 23.33
CA GLY A 270 8.39 -35.42 22.14
C GLY A 270 7.94 -34.50 20.99
N GLY A 271 8.11 -33.18 21.11
CA GLY A 271 7.81 -32.20 20.07
C GLY A 271 8.87 -32.14 18.95
N PRO A 272 8.72 -31.22 17.98
CA PRO A 272 9.58 -31.17 16.80
C PRO A 272 11.07 -30.99 17.09
N PHE A 273 11.40 -30.31 18.19
CA PHE A 273 12.76 -29.98 18.62
C PHE A 273 13.32 -30.87 19.72
N HIS A 274 12.60 -31.91 20.18
CA HIS A 274 13.00 -32.71 21.36
C HIS A 274 14.44 -33.29 21.29
N MET A 275 14.89 -33.69 20.09
CA MET A 275 16.26 -34.18 19.87
C MET A 275 17.35 -33.11 20.04
N CYS A 276 16.99 -31.83 20.05
CA CYS A 276 17.90 -30.69 20.12
C CYS A 276 18.14 -30.22 21.56
N HIS A 277 17.22 -30.46 22.48
CA HIS A 277 17.29 -29.99 23.88
C HIS A 277 18.58 -30.39 24.61
N SER A 278 19.18 -31.53 24.26
CA SER A 278 20.46 -32.00 24.83
C SER A 278 21.71 -31.36 24.23
N ALA A 279 21.58 -30.60 23.14
CA ALA A 279 22.67 -29.99 22.38
C ALA A 279 22.61 -28.46 22.35
N VAL A 280 21.41 -27.88 22.39
CA VAL A 280 21.15 -26.44 22.46
C VAL A 280 20.09 -26.20 23.53
N ASP A 281 20.42 -25.43 24.56
CA ASP A 281 19.48 -25.08 25.63
C ASP A 281 18.25 -24.36 25.05
N PRO A 282 17.03 -24.90 25.19
CA PRO A 282 15.83 -24.25 24.70
C PRO A 282 15.42 -23.00 25.49
N LYS A 283 15.92 -22.82 26.73
CA LYS A 283 15.40 -21.79 27.64
C LYS A 283 15.55 -20.36 27.11
N PRO A 284 16.72 -19.88 26.65
CA PRO A 284 16.86 -18.53 26.12
C PRO A 284 15.91 -18.27 24.94
N TYR A 285 15.83 -19.22 23.99
CA TYR A 285 14.96 -19.12 22.82
C TYR A 285 13.46 -19.10 23.18
N PHE A 286 13.07 -19.85 24.22
CA PHE A 286 11.71 -19.85 24.74
C PHE A 286 11.36 -18.51 25.41
N ASP A 287 12.22 -18.00 26.29
CA ASP A 287 11.99 -16.74 26.99
C ASP A 287 11.93 -15.56 25.98
N SER A 288 12.86 -15.51 25.02
CA SER A 288 12.83 -14.58 23.88
C SER A 288 11.53 -14.64 23.09
N CYS A 289 11.09 -15.83 22.67
CA CYS A 289 9.83 -16.00 21.93
C CYS A 289 8.62 -15.48 22.73
N VAL A 290 8.57 -15.72 24.05
CA VAL A 290 7.47 -15.27 24.92
C VAL A 290 7.47 -13.75 25.05
N TYR A 291 8.65 -13.12 25.08
CA TYR A 291 8.83 -11.67 25.07
C TYR A 291 8.40 -11.05 23.74
N ASP A 292 8.99 -11.50 22.62
CA ASP A 292 8.67 -11.16 21.22
C ASP A 292 7.13 -11.13 20.99
N LEU A 293 6.43 -12.19 21.41
CA LEU A 293 4.98 -12.31 21.26
C LEU A 293 4.19 -11.44 22.22
N CYS A 294 4.70 -11.12 23.40
CA CYS A 294 4.02 -10.16 24.27
C CYS A 294 4.08 -8.74 23.68
N MET A 295 5.26 -8.31 23.25
CA MET A 295 5.48 -6.97 22.68
C MET A 295 4.69 -6.73 21.39
N THR A 296 4.34 -7.80 20.66
CA THR A 296 3.56 -7.74 19.41
C THR A 296 2.10 -8.22 19.53
N GLY A 297 1.62 -8.52 20.74
CA GLY A 297 0.26 -9.00 20.97
C GLY A 297 -0.06 -10.38 20.37
N GLY A 298 0.97 -11.18 20.06
CA GLY A 298 0.85 -12.53 19.48
C GLY A 298 0.97 -12.58 17.96
N PHE A 299 1.76 -11.69 17.35
CA PHE A 299 1.91 -11.65 15.90
C PHE A 299 2.52 -12.95 15.34
N HIS A 300 1.73 -13.71 14.58
CA HIS A 300 2.07 -15.07 14.19
C HIS A 300 3.33 -15.19 13.31
N GLN A 301 3.62 -14.19 12.49
CA GLN A 301 4.87 -14.20 11.71
C GLN A 301 6.11 -14.02 12.60
N LEU A 302 5.99 -13.34 13.75
CA LEU A 302 7.08 -13.27 14.72
C LEU A 302 7.26 -14.61 15.45
N LEU A 303 6.18 -15.30 15.84
CA LEU A 303 6.26 -16.70 16.33
C LEU A 303 7.05 -17.57 15.35
N CYS A 304 6.70 -17.51 14.06
CA CYS A 304 7.38 -18.29 13.02
C CYS A 304 8.87 -17.97 12.91
N ARG A 305 9.28 -16.72 13.15
CA ARG A 305 10.68 -16.28 13.18
C ARG A 305 11.41 -16.77 14.43
N SER A 306 10.86 -16.59 15.63
CA SER A 306 11.49 -17.04 16.88
C SER A 306 11.64 -18.57 16.91
N LEU A 307 10.67 -19.32 16.39
CA LEU A 307 10.78 -20.77 16.18
C LEU A 307 11.86 -21.14 15.14
N GLN A 308 11.99 -20.37 14.05
CA GLN A 308 12.99 -20.61 13.03
C GLN A 308 14.42 -20.45 13.57
N VAL A 309 14.69 -19.44 14.40
CA VAL A 309 16.06 -19.25 14.94
C VAL A 309 16.48 -20.42 15.85
N TYR A 310 15.54 -21.02 16.60
CA TYR A 310 15.86 -22.25 17.34
C TYR A 310 16.07 -23.44 16.40
N ALA A 311 15.25 -23.60 15.36
CA ALA A 311 15.45 -24.62 14.31
C ALA A 311 16.86 -24.52 13.67
N GLU A 312 17.29 -23.30 13.36
CA GLU A 312 18.60 -23.00 12.79
C GLU A 312 19.75 -23.30 13.77
N ALA A 313 19.58 -23.01 15.06
CA ALA A 313 20.53 -23.40 16.10
C ALA A 313 20.69 -24.93 16.18
N CYS A 314 19.58 -25.67 16.11
CA CYS A 314 19.58 -27.15 16.06
C CYS A 314 20.30 -27.68 14.82
N HIS A 315 20.03 -27.12 13.63
CA HIS A 315 20.73 -27.48 12.40
C HIS A 315 22.23 -27.16 12.46
N ARG A 316 22.61 -26.02 13.05
CA ARG A 316 24.03 -25.64 13.28
C ARG A 316 24.73 -26.62 14.22
N ALA A 317 24.03 -27.15 15.23
CA ALA A 317 24.51 -28.22 16.10
C ALA A 317 24.55 -29.61 15.42
N GLY A 318 24.12 -29.73 14.16
CA GLY A 318 24.08 -30.98 13.41
C GLY A 318 22.93 -31.92 13.79
N ILE A 319 21.91 -31.41 14.49
CA ILE A 319 20.76 -32.18 14.96
C ILE A 319 19.65 -32.17 13.90
N ALA A 320 19.10 -33.34 13.61
CA ALA A 320 17.90 -33.48 12.80
C ALA A 320 16.64 -33.20 13.64
N ILE A 321 15.81 -32.27 13.18
CA ILE A 321 14.51 -31.91 13.78
C ILE A 321 13.36 -32.40 12.90
N ASN A 322 12.16 -32.54 13.47
CA ASN A 322 10.96 -32.86 12.71
C ASN A 322 10.31 -31.60 12.10
N ASP A 323 9.25 -31.77 11.31
CA ASP A 323 8.53 -30.67 10.64
C ASP A 323 7.81 -29.75 11.66
N TRP A 324 8.56 -28.76 12.14
CA TRP A 324 8.08 -27.73 13.05
C TRP A 324 7.14 -26.75 12.35
N ARG A 325 7.27 -26.53 11.03
CA ARG A 325 6.43 -25.61 10.26
C ARG A 325 5.00 -26.10 10.13
N ALA A 326 4.81 -27.41 9.92
CA ALA A 326 3.49 -28.02 9.95
C ALA A 326 2.85 -27.92 11.34
N ALA A 327 3.63 -28.17 12.41
CA ALA A 327 3.14 -28.09 13.79
C ALA A 327 2.74 -26.65 14.20
N ALA A 328 3.54 -25.66 13.81
CA ALA A 328 3.36 -24.24 14.14
C ALA A 328 2.44 -23.47 13.18
N GLN A 329 2.01 -24.07 12.05
CA GLN A 329 1.31 -23.37 10.97
C GLN A 329 2.15 -22.20 10.39
N CYS A 330 3.43 -22.48 10.13
CA CYS A 330 4.44 -21.50 9.68
C CYS A 330 4.96 -21.85 8.27
N PRO A 331 4.13 -21.82 7.21
CA PRO A 331 4.52 -22.24 5.87
C PRO A 331 5.70 -21.42 5.34
N ALA A 332 6.66 -22.10 4.71
CA ALA A 332 7.80 -21.45 4.08
C ALA A 332 7.41 -20.82 2.73
N SER A 333 7.88 -19.61 2.47
CA SER A 333 7.82 -18.97 1.14
C SER A 333 9.15 -19.18 0.42
N CYS A 334 9.11 -19.54 -0.86
CA CYS A 334 10.30 -19.80 -1.66
C CYS A 334 10.27 -19.03 -3.00
N PRO A 335 11.44 -18.59 -3.52
CA PRO A 335 11.53 -17.96 -4.83
C PRO A 335 10.96 -18.84 -5.96
N VAL A 336 10.49 -18.21 -7.04
CA VAL A 336 10.04 -18.91 -8.25
C VAL A 336 11.15 -19.82 -8.79
N ASN A 337 10.78 -21.03 -9.23
CA ASN A 337 11.69 -22.13 -9.62
C ASN A 337 12.52 -22.68 -8.45
N SER A 338 11.93 -22.78 -7.25
CA SER A 338 12.53 -23.44 -6.10
C SER A 338 11.49 -24.09 -5.18
N GLN A 339 11.95 -25.02 -4.34
CA GLN A 339 11.13 -25.79 -3.42
C GLN A 339 11.71 -25.77 -2.00
N TYR A 340 10.85 -25.64 -0.99
CA TYR A 340 11.24 -25.70 0.42
C TYR A 340 11.79 -27.08 0.80
N LYS A 341 12.86 -27.12 1.61
CA LYS A 341 13.37 -28.32 2.28
C LYS A 341 13.83 -28.00 3.69
N LEU A 342 13.30 -28.74 4.67
CA LEU A 342 13.78 -28.75 6.06
C LEU A 342 15.26 -29.20 6.17
N CYS A 343 15.70 -30.09 5.27
CA CYS A 343 17.07 -30.58 5.19
C CYS A 343 17.54 -30.49 3.73
N GLY A 344 17.97 -29.30 3.32
CA GLY A 344 18.58 -29.01 2.02
C GLY A 344 20.11 -28.85 2.10
N SER A 345 20.77 -28.61 0.97
CA SER A 345 22.23 -28.44 0.94
C SER A 345 22.65 -27.08 1.51
N ALA A 346 23.56 -27.07 2.47
CA ALA A 346 24.24 -25.86 2.94
C ALA A 346 25.14 -25.21 1.87
N CYS A 347 25.53 -25.98 0.85
CA CYS A 347 26.23 -25.48 -0.33
C CYS A 347 25.26 -25.48 -1.52
N PRO A 348 24.48 -24.40 -1.76
CA PRO A 348 23.59 -24.32 -2.91
C PRO A 348 24.40 -24.35 -4.21
N ALA A 349 23.83 -24.90 -5.29
CA ALA A 349 24.41 -24.74 -6.61
C ALA A 349 24.23 -23.28 -7.05
N THR A 350 25.33 -22.59 -7.34
CA THR A 350 25.33 -21.17 -7.74
C THR A 350 25.87 -21.03 -9.15
N CYS A 351 25.67 -19.85 -9.76
CA CYS A 351 26.24 -19.57 -11.07
C CYS A 351 27.78 -19.65 -11.13
N SER A 352 28.46 -19.30 -10.04
CA SER A 352 29.92 -19.42 -9.92
C SER A 352 30.39 -20.86 -9.69
N ASN A 353 29.54 -21.71 -9.10
CA ASN A 353 29.85 -23.11 -8.80
C ASN A 353 28.61 -24.01 -8.95
N PRO A 354 28.21 -24.37 -10.18
CA PRO A 354 27.04 -25.23 -10.41
C PRO A 354 27.19 -26.64 -9.82
N ALA A 355 28.42 -27.08 -9.57
CA ALA A 355 28.75 -28.39 -9.02
C ALA A 355 28.86 -28.42 -7.48
N ALA A 356 28.60 -27.30 -6.77
CA ALA A 356 28.78 -27.18 -5.32
C ALA A 356 28.16 -28.34 -4.51
N LEU A 357 26.95 -28.76 -4.90
CA LEU A 357 26.21 -29.88 -4.31
C LEU A 357 27.02 -31.18 -4.22
N THR A 358 27.91 -31.45 -5.18
CA THR A 358 28.68 -32.70 -5.25
C THR A 358 29.88 -32.75 -4.30
N LYS A 359 30.27 -31.62 -3.73
CA LYS A 359 31.44 -31.47 -2.85
C LYS A 359 31.09 -31.00 -1.43
N CYS A 360 29.81 -30.71 -1.17
CA CYS A 360 29.37 -30.24 0.14
C CYS A 360 29.60 -31.32 1.22
N ARG A 361 30.27 -30.93 2.31
CA ARG A 361 30.49 -31.78 3.49
C ARG A 361 29.87 -31.19 4.76
N LEU A 362 29.23 -30.03 4.64
CA LEU A 362 28.52 -29.38 5.74
C LEU A 362 27.21 -30.14 6.03
N PRO A 363 26.70 -30.09 7.28
CA PRO A 363 25.37 -30.57 7.61
C PRO A 363 24.28 -29.96 6.69
N CYS A 364 23.14 -30.64 6.57
CA CYS A 364 22.01 -30.04 5.88
C CYS A 364 21.42 -28.88 6.69
N VAL A 365 20.84 -27.92 5.97
CA VAL A 365 20.19 -26.74 6.54
C VAL A 365 18.81 -26.55 5.94
N GLU A 366 17.94 -25.91 6.69
CA GLU A 366 16.63 -25.49 6.22
C GLU A 366 16.78 -24.41 5.12
N THR A 367 16.23 -24.65 3.93
CA THR A 367 16.42 -23.74 2.78
C THR A 367 15.45 -23.98 1.62
N CYS A 368 15.34 -23.00 0.72
CA CYS A 368 14.70 -23.16 -0.59
C CYS A 368 15.74 -23.68 -1.59
N THR A 369 15.55 -24.90 -2.10
CA THR A 369 16.43 -25.51 -3.10
C THR A 369 15.93 -25.19 -4.50
N CYS A 370 16.77 -24.62 -5.36
CA CYS A 370 16.41 -24.36 -6.77
C CYS A 370 16.01 -25.65 -7.51
N ASP A 371 15.05 -25.52 -8.42
CA ASP A 371 14.60 -26.63 -9.26
C ASP A 371 15.62 -27.02 -10.32
N ARG A 372 15.45 -28.23 -10.88
CA ARG A 372 16.39 -28.80 -11.85
C ARG A 372 16.52 -27.90 -13.09
N GLY A 373 17.75 -27.43 -13.36
CA GLY A 373 18.07 -26.52 -14.47
C GLY A 373 18.27 -25.06 -14.03
N PHE A 374 17.94 -24.75 -12.77
CA PHE A 374 18.13 -23.45 -12.15
C PHE A 374 19.23 -23.51 -11.09
N VAL A 375 19.88 -22.38 -10.85
CA VAL A 375 20.93 -22.19 -9.83
C VAL A 375 20.73 -20.86 -9.12
N LEU A 376 21.26 -20.74 -7.90
CA LEU A 376 21.11 -19.56 -7.07
C LEU A 376 22.00 -18.40 -7.55
N SER A 377 21.39 -17.23 -7.72
CA SER A 377 22.06 -15.93 -7.93
C SER A 377 21.15 -14.81 -7.42
N ARG A 378 21.69 -13.86 -6.62
CA ARG A 378 20.93 -12.75 -6.00
C ARG A 378 19.66 -13.21 -5.25
N GLY A 379 19.76 -14.26 -4.43
CA GLY A 379 18.62 -14.82 -3.69
C GLY A 379 17.54 -15.49 -4.56
N LYS A 380 17.72 -15.56 -5.89
CA LYS A 380 16.74 -16.09 -6.85
C LYS A 380 17.30 -17.29 -7.61
N CYS A 381 16.40 -18.17 -8.08
CA CYS A 381 16.77 -19.31 -8.90
C CYS A 381 16.69 -18.94 -10.38
N VAL A 382 17.85 -18.75 -11.01
CA VAL A 382 17.98 -18.34 -12.42
C VAL A 382 18.37 -19.52 -13.32
N PRO A 383 17.96 -19.56 -14.60
CA PRO A 383 18.38 -20.61 -15.52
C PRO A 383 19.91 -20.64 -15.68
N LEU A 384 20.52 -21.83 -15.66
CA LEU A 384 21.98 -22.00 -15.76
C LEU A 384 22.60 -21.29 -16.99
N LEU A 385 21.87 -21.24 -18.10
CA LEU A 385 22.31 -20.58 -19.35
C LEU A 385 22.32 -19.04 -19.27
N ARG A 386 21.73 -18.44 -18.24
CA ARG A 386 21.67 -16.98 -18.02
C ARG A 386 22.44 -16.54 -16.79
N CYS A 387 23.46 -17.30 -16.42
CA CYS A 387 24.18 -17.07 -15.17
C CYS A 387 24.90 -15.71 -15.14
N GLY A 388 25.42 -15.23 -16.27
CA GLY A 388 26.20 -14.00 -16.33
C GLY A 388 27.68 -14.28 -16.58
N CYS A 389 28.56 -13.51 -15.95
CA CYS A 389 29.97 -13.42 -16.29
C CYS A 389 30.87 -13.66 -15.08
N THR A 390 32.17 -13.82 -15.36
CA THR A 390 33.24 -13.80 -14.36
C THR A 390 34.17 -12.63 -14.66
N PHE A 391 34.47 -11.82 -13.65
CA PHE A 391 35.35 -10.66 -13.76
C PHE A 391 36.28 -10.60 -12.55
N GLU A 392 37.59 -10.59 -12.78
CA GLU A 392 38.61 -10.54 -11.70
C GLU A 392 38.36 -11.57 -10.57
N GLY A 393 37.94 -12.79 -10.96
CA GLY A 393 37.61 -13.90 -10.05
C GLY A 393 36.23 -13.80 -9.37
N ARG A 394 35.48 -12.72 -9.57
CA ARG A 394 34.14 -12.50 -9.01
C ARG A 394 33.05 -12.80 -10.02
N HIS A 395 31.87 -13.14 -9.52
CA HIS A 395 30.70 -13.35 -10.34
C HIS A 395 29.91 -12.06 -10.56
N ILE A 396 29.53 -11.79 -11.81
CA ILE A 396 28.70 -10.66 -12.21
C ILE A 396 27.43 -11.20 -12.88
N PRO A 397 26.22 -10.90 -12.39
CA PRO A 397 24.97 -11.33 -13.01
C PRO A 397 24.81 -10.86 -14.46
N ALA A 398 24.07 -11.63 -15.26
CA ALA A 398 23.77 -11.28 -16.66
C ALA A 398 23.04 -9.93 -16.76
N GLY A 399 23.46 -9.07 -17.70
CA GLY A 399 22.89 -7.74 -17.90
C GLY A 399 23.25 -6.71 -16.83
N GLN A 400 24.15 -7.03 -15.88
CA GLN A 400 24.54 -6.10 -14.81
C GLN A 400 25.65 -5.14 -15.27
N THR A 401 25.48 -3.86 -14.96
CA THR A 401 26.51 -2.82 -15.04
C THR A 401 27.17 -2.62 -13.67
N PHE A 402 28.48 -2.38 -13.63
CA PHE A 402 29.25 -2.16 -12.40
C PHE A 402 30.52 -1.34 -12.66
N TRP A 403 30.97 -0.57 -11.65
CA TRP A 403 32.29 0.08 -11.67
C TRP A 403 33.38 -0.92 -11.32
N ALA A 404 34.47 -0.90 -12.09
CA ALA A 404 35.62 -1.80 -11.91
C ALA A 404 36.86 -1.07 -11.36
N ASP A 405 36.65 0.06 -10.69
CA ASP A 405 37.62 0.86 -9.95
C ASP A 405 36.91 1.74 -8.90
N ASP A 406 37.65 2.23 -7.91
CA ASP A 406 37.11 3.01 -6.78
C ASP A 406 36.94 4.53 -7.08
N SER A 407 37.22 4.97 -8.31
CA SER A 407 37.15 6.37 -8.75
C SER A 407 36.09 6.64 -9.83
N CYS A 408 35.24 5.64 -10.13
CA CYS A 408 34.22 5.65 -11.17
C CYS A 408 34.78 6.07 -12.54
N ARG A 409 35.84 5.38 -13.01
CA ARG A 409 36.53 5.67 -14.29
C ARG A 409 36.41 4.55 -15.33
N ARG A 410 36.14 3.32 -14.92
CA ARG A 410 36.06 2.12 -15.75
C ARG A 410 34.73 1.41 -15.49
N LEU A 411 33.73 1.72 -16.33
CA LEU A 411 32.40 1.12 -16.25
C LEU A 411 32.38 -0.18 -17.06
N CYS A 412 31.97 -1.28 -16.44
CA CYS A 412 31.86 -2.59 -17.05
C CYS A 412 30.41 -3.08 -17.10
N PHE A 413 30.10 -3.86 -18.12
CA PHE A 413 28.78 -4.46 -18.36
C PHE A 413 28.95 -5.95 -18.68
N CYS A 414 28.18 -6.80 -18.02
CA CYS A 414 28.06 -8.22 -18.37
C CYS A 414 26.92 -8.42 -19.38
N SER A 415 27.17 -9.13 -20.48
CA SER A 415 26.17 -9.43 -21.51
C SER A 415 24.89 -10.06 -20.91
N PRO A 416 23.68 -9.79 -21.45
CA PRO A 416 22.44 -10.49 -21.06
C PRO A 416 22.49 -12.00 -21.32
N ASP A 417 23.31 -12.44 -22.28
CA ASP A 417 23.56 -13.87 -22.56
C ASP A 417 24.70 -14.45 -21.68
N GLY A 418 25.31 -13.62 -20.83
CA GLY A 418 26.45 -13.99 -19.99
C GLY A 418 27.76 -14.17 -20.75
N GLY A 419 28.75 -14.76 -20.08
CA GLY A 419 30.07 -15.12 -20.63
C GLY A 419 31.03 -13.96 -20.92
N GLN A 420 30.53 -12.84 -21.44
CA GLN A 420 31.34 -11.71 -21.92
C GLN A 420 31.12 -10.45 -21.07
N VAL A 421 32.22 -9.88 -20.55
CA VAL A 421 32.26 -8.56 -19.95
C VAL A 421 32.84 -7.56 -20.95
N SER A 422 32.17 -6.43 -21.14
CA SER A 422 32.69 -5.28 -21.89
C SER A 422 32.91 -4.11 -20.94
N CYS A 423 34.13 -3.55 -20.92
CA CYS A 423 34.47 -2.39 -20.08
C CYS A 423 34.80 -1.17 -20.95
N LYS A 424 34.49 0.03 -20.45
CA LYS A 424 34.74 1.31 -21.11
C LYS A 424 35.27 2.32 -20.09
N GLU A 425 36.31 3.05 -20.46
CA GLU A 425 36.75 4.25 -19.74
C GLU A 425 35.69 5.36 -19.88
N THR A 426 35.14 5.82 -18.75
CA THR A 426 34.06 6.82 -18.65
C THR A 426 34.02 7.41 -17.25
N SER A 427 33.64 8.67 -17.10
CA SER A 427 33.35 9.28 -15.79
C SER A 427 31.86 9.19 -15.45
N CYS A 428 31.50 9.63 -14.24
CA CYS A 428 30.15 10.10 -13.93
C CYS A 428 29.67 11.16 -14.93
N ARG A 429 28.34 11.30 -15.05
CA ARG A 429 27.71 12.23 -15.99
C ARG A 429 27.82 13.68 -15.47
N PRO A 430 27.63 14.70 -16.32
CA PRO A 430 27.42 16.06 -15.84
C PRO A 430 26.29 16.09 -14.80
N GLY A 431 26.51 16.75 -13.66
CA GLY A 431 25.56 16.75 -12.55
C GLY A 431 25.63 15.54 -11.61
N GLU A 432 26.58 14.62 -11.79
CA GLU A 432 26.86 13.50 -10.88
C GLU A 432 28.30 13.55 -10.35
N GLN A 433 28.51 12.95 -9.17
CA GLN A 433 29.83 12.76 -8.57
C GLN A 433 29.99 11.31 -8.06
N CYS A 434 31.20 10.77 -8.22
CA CYS A 434 31.57 9.47 -7.64
C CYS A 434 31.69 9.64 -6.12
N GLN A 435 30.77 9.04 -5.37
CA GLN A 435 30.73 9.12 -3.91
C GLN A 435 30.09 7.86 -3.33
N VAL A 436 30.09 7.75 -1.99
CA VAL A 436 29.45 6.65 -1.27
C VAL A 436 28.14 7.15 -0.65
N VAL A 437 27.02 6.53 -1.01
CA VAL A 437 25.69 6.77 -0.42
C VAL A 437 25.12 5.42 0.02
N ASP A 438 24.56 5.34 1.22
CA ASP A 438 24.06 4.08 1.82
C ASP A 438 25.05 2.90 1.74
N GLY A 439 26.34 3.22 1.93
CA GLY A 439 27.45 2.28 1.87
C GLY A 439 27.80 1.76 0.47
N VAL A 440 27.18 2.28 -0.59
CA VAL A 440 27.44 1.91 -2.00
C VAL A 440 28.17 3.04 -2.70
N ARG A 441 29.25 2.72 -3.43
CA ARG A 441 29.96 3.63 -4.33
C ARG A 441 29.34 3.58 -5.72
N ASP A 442 28.86 4.73 -6.19
CA ASP A 442 28.37 4.94 -7.55
C ASP A 442 28.45 6.43 -7.92
N CYS A 443 27.98 6.79 -9.11
CA CYS A 443 27.76 8.15 -9.56
C CYS A 443 26.39 8.64 -9.05
N TYR A 444 26.41 9.49 -8.02
CA TYR A 444 25.20 10.06 -7.42
C TYR A 444 25.00 11.52 -7.82
N PRO A 445 23.75 12.02 -7.87
CA PRO A 445 23.48 13.43 -8.20
C PRO A 445 24.12 14.38 -7.19
N VAL A 446 24.73 15.48 -7.66
CA VAL A 446 25.31 16.51 -6.77
C VAL A 446 24.25 17.40 -6.12
N SER A 447 23.07 17.50 -6.72
CA SER A 447 21.94 18.26 -6.20
C SER A 447 20.62 17.75 -6.81
N TYR A 448 19.50 18.21 -6.27
CA TYR A 448 18.17 17.98 -6.84
C TYR A 448 17.48 19.33 -7.09
N SER A 449 16.78 19.45 -8.22
CA SER A 449 15.82 20.53 -8.45
C SER A 449 14.43 20.06 -8.03
N ILE A 450 13.58 20.98 -7.55
CA ILE A 450 12.20 20.67 -7.15
C ILE A 450 11.25 21.54 -7.97
N CYS A 451 10.23 20.91 -8.55
CA CYS A 451 9.06 21.54 -9.13
C CYS A 451 7.85 21.20 -8.26
N SER A 452 6.89 22.12 -8.15
CA SER A 452 5.62 21.89 -7.47
C SER A 452 4.42 22.38 -8.28
N ALA A 453 3.29 21.69 -8.12
CA ALA A 453 1.96 22.14 -8.47
C ALA A 453 1.10 22.00 -7.21
N CYS A 454 0.65 23.12 -6.64
CA CYS A 454 0.09 23.17 -5.28
C CYS A 454 -1.25 23.91 -5.29
N GLY A 455 -2.33 23.14 -5.48
CA GLY A 455 -3.55 23.68 -6.08
C GLY A 455 -3.35 23.96 -7.58
N ASP A 456 -4.45 24.13 -8.33
CA ASP A 456 -4.39 24.62 -9.70
C ASP A 456 -5.19 25.95 -9.76
N PRO A 457 -4.44 27.05 -9.60
CA PRO A 457 -3.57 27.43 -10.71
C PRO A 457 -2.07 27.22 -10.48
N HIS A 458 -1.61 27.01 -9.24
CA HIS A 458 -0.27 27.44 -8.84
C HIS A 458 0.85 26.43 -9.17
N TYR A 459 1.68 26.77 -10.16
CA TYR A 459 2.89 26.02 -10.50
C TYR A 459 4.15 26.77 -10.08
N THR A 460 5.21 26.03 -9.74
CA THR A 460 6.59 26.54 -9.63
C THR A 460 7.54 25.61 -10.37
N THR A 461 8.24 26.13 -11.38
CA THR A 461 9.19 25.38 -12.21
C THR A 461 10.44 24.97 -11.42
N PHE A 462 11.22 24.04 -11.98
CA PHE A 462 12.51 23.62 -11.39
C PHE A 462 13.50 24.76 -11.17
N ASP A 463 13.39 25.85 -11.94
CA ASP A 463 14.28 27.01 -11.88
C ASP A 463 13.64 28.20 -11.13
N GLY A 464 12.51 27.97 -10.45
CA GLY A 464 11.87 28.92 -9.53
C GLY A 464 10.91 29.91 -10.18
N ARG A 465 10.48 29.69 -11.43
CA ARG A 465 9.44 30.51 -12.06
C ARG A 465 8.07 30.08 -11.59
N HIS A 466 7.37 30.98 -10.90
CA HIS A 466 5.97 30.81 -10.55
C HIS A 466 5.05 31.26 -11.70
N PHE A 467 3.93 30.57 -11.88
CA PHE A 467 2.86 30.94 -12.81
C PHE A 467 1.52 30.27 -12.45
N ASP A 468 0.44 30.84 -12.99
CA ASP A 468 -0.92 30.38 -12.75
C ASP A 468 -1.56 29.81 -14.03
N PHE A 469 -2.10 28.59 -13.96
CA PHE A 469 -2.78 27.98 -15.10
C PHE A 469 -3.97 27.09 -14.70
N GLN A 470 -5.14 27.41 -15.24
CA GLN A 470 -6.45 26.86 -14.82
C GLN A 470 -7.01 25.78 -15.76
N GLY A 471 -6.14 24.86 -16.19
CA GLY A 471 -6.45 23.83 -17.19
C GLY A 471 -6.91 22.53 -16.54
N THR A 472 -8.03 21.98 -17.00
CA THR A 472 -8.75 20.81 -16.43
C THR A 472 -8.64 19.54 -17.28
N CYS A 473 -7.69 19.55 -18.21
CA CYS A 473 -7.35 18.41 -19.05
C CYS A 473 -6.20 17.61 -18.42
N ILE A 474 -5.62 16.65 -19.15
CA ILE A 474 -4.38 15.97 -18.71
C ILE A 474 -3.20 16.67 -19.36
N TYR A 475 -2.22 17.10 -18.55
CA TYR A 475 -1.02 17.84 -18.99
C TYR A 475 0.27 17.09 -18.63
N GLN A 476 1.34 17.30 -19.40
CA GLN A 476 2.68 16.83 -19.05
C GLN A 476 3.33 17.80 -18.05
N LEU A 477 3.37 17.39 -16.78
CA LEU A 477 4.07 18.13 -15.74
C LEU A 477 5.58 18.15 -16.03
N VAL A 478 6.17 16.97 -16.29
CA VAL A 478 7.57 16.83 -16.71
C VAL A 478 7.81 15.48 -17.39
N GLY A 479 8.66 15.45 -18.41
CA GLY A 479 9.20 14.20 -18.97
C GLY A 479 10.61 14.39 -19.54
N LEU A 480 11.29 13.29 -19.86
CA LEU A 480 12.55 13.33 -20.61
C LEU A 480 12.26 13.70 -22.08
N CYS A 481 12.89 14.77 -22.58
CA CYS A 481 12.60 15.31 -23.92
C CYS A 481 13.85 15.44 -24.81
N ALA A 482 15.05 15.42 -24.23
CA ALA A 482 16.28 15.45 -25.01
C ALA A 482 16.45 14.16 -25.86
N PRO A 483 16.61 14.28 -27.19
CA PRO A 483 16.81 13.14 -28.07
C PRO A 483 18.19 12.50 -27.85
N ASN A 484 18.28 11.19 -28.12
CA ASN A 484 19.54 10.43 -28.14
C ASN A 484 20.40 10.51 -26.86
N THR A 485 19.76 10.60 -25.68
CA THR A 485 20.46 10.56 -24.38
C THR A 485 20.58 9.14 -23.82
N THR A 486 21.47 8.97 -22.84
CA THR A 486 21.59 7.74 -22.02
C THR A 486 20.83 7.84 -20.69
N LEU A 487 19.97 8.86 -20.55
CA LEU A 487 19.11 9.07 -19.39
C LEU A 487 17.94 8.09 -19.41
N THR A 488 17.34 7.80 -18.25
CA THR A 488 16.18 6.91 -18.18
C THR A 488 14.93 7.67 -18.62
N PRO A 489 14.19 7.21 -19.64
CA PRO A 489 12.95 7.85 -20.03
C PRO A 489 11.89 7.72 -18.93
N PHE A 490 11.25 8.83 -18.61
CA PHE A 490 10.09 8.90 -17.73
C PHE A 490 9.13 10.00 -18.20
N ARG A 491 7.87 9.92 -17.78
CA ARG A 491 6.87 10.99 -17.91
C ARG A 491 6.01 11.06 -16.66
N VAL A 492 5.84 12.25 -16.12
CA VAL A 492 4.87 12.61 -15.08
C VAL A 492 3.80 13.48 -15.72
N SER A 493 2.55 13.06 -15.59
CA SER A 493 1.38 13.79 -16.06
C SER A 493 0.42 14.05 -14.90
N VAL A 494 -0.20 15.23 -14.90
CA VAL A 494 -1.26 15.61 -13.97
C VAL A 494 -2.57 15.76 -14.74
N GLY A 495 -3.67 15.31 -14.16
CA GLY A 495 -5.02 15.55 -14.66
C GLY A 495 -5.80 16.30 -13.60
N ASN A 496 -6.37 17.44 -13.98
CA ASN A 496 -6.92 18.40 -13.03
C ASN A 496 -8.45 18.49 -13.15
N GLU A 497 -9.15 18.82 -12.06
CA GLU A 497 -10.61 18.90 -12.00
C GLU A 497 -11.07 20.21 -11.34
N ASN A 498 -12.22 20.75 -11.74
CA ASN A 498 -12.89 21.79 -10.98
C ASN A 498 -13.46 21.25 -9.65
N ARG A 499 -13.44 22.06 -8.58
CA ARG A 499 -13.96 21.67 -7.25
C ARG A 499 -15.02 22.62 -6.75
N GLY A 500 -16.25 22.37 -7.18
CA GLY A 500 -17.41 23.18 -6.87
C GLY A 500 -17.44 24.51 -7.63
N ASP A 501 -16.34 25.24 -7.66
CA ASP A 501 -16.20 26.36 -8.59
C ASP A 501 -15.67 25.92 -9.95
N GLN A 502 -16.29 26.44 -11.02
CA GLN A 502 -15.77 26.36 -12.38
C GLN A 502 -14.59 27.33 -12.59
N THR A 503 -14.34 28.24 -11.64
CA THR A 503 -13.25 29.22 -11.71
C THR A 503 -11.86 28.67 -11.38
N ILE A 504 -11.74 27.55 -10.63
CA ILE A 504 -10.47 27.00 -10.12
C ILE A 504 -10.41 25.48 -10.35
N SER A 505 -9.22 24.96 -10.61
CA SER A 505 -8.95 23.53 -10.79
C SER A 505 -8.02 22.97 -9.72
N TYR A 506 -7.88 21.65 -9.65
CA TYR A 506 -6.96 20.99 -8.73
C TYR A 506 -6.48 19.67 -9.31
N THR A 507 -5.25 19.26 -9.00
CA THR A 507 -4.77 17.92 -9.32
C THR A 507 -5.73 16.85 -8.78
N LYS A 508 -6.39 16.11 -9.68
CA LYS A 508 -7.20 14.93 -9.35
C LYS A 508 -6.34 13.67 -9.35
N VAL A 509 -5.47 13.57 -10.36
CA VAL A 509 -4.73 12.36 -10.69
C VAL A 509 -3.29 12.68 -11.11
N VAL A 510 -2.35 11.91 -10.58
CA VAL A 510 -0.93 11.93 -10.98
C VAL A 510 -0.61 10.59 -11.63
N THR A 511 -0.09 10.61 -12.85
CA THR A 511 0.35 9.41 -13.56
C THR A 511 1.85 9.48 -13.85
N VAL A 512 2.60 8.52 -13.32
CA VAL A 512 4.04 8.36 -13.55
C VAL A 512 4.25 7.14 -14.44
N VAL A 513 4.86 7.34 -15.61
CA VAL A 513 5.27 6.28 -16.54
C VAL A 513 6.80 6.19 -16.55
N VAL A 514 7.34 5.05 -16.12
CA VAL A 514 8.80 4.82 -16.02
C VAL A 514 9.11 3.33 -16.14
N PHE A 515 10.21 2.96 -16.80
CA PHE A 515 10.60 1.56 -17.07
C PHE A 515 9.54 0.68 -17.79
N GLY A 516 8.52 1.29 -18.42
CA GLY A 516 7.38 0.57 -19.01
C GLY A 516 6.26 0.25 -18.01
N ILE A 517 6.37 0.71 -16.77
CA ILE A 517 5.37 0.62 -15.71
C ILE A 517 4.57 1.92 -15.69
N GLN A 518 3.24 1.82 -15.57
CA GLN A 518 2.35 2.95 -15.33
C GLN A 518 1.88 2.92 -13.86
N ILE A 519 2.07 4.04 -13.16
CA ILE A 519 1.68 4.22 -11.77
C ILE A 519 0.69 5.39 -11.71
N THR A 520 -0.47 5.18 -11.12
CA THR A 520 -1.53 6.20 -11.04
C THR A 520 -1.97 6.39 -9.60
N LEU A 521 -1.82 7.63 -9.12
CA LEU A 521 -2.26 8.12 -7.81
C LEU A 521 -3.51 8.99 -8.04
N ASN A 522 -4.61 8.76 -7.33
CA ASN A 522 -5.90 9.38 -7.64
C ASN A 522 -6.68 9.76 -6.36
N ARG A 523 -7.22 10.98 -6.32
CA ARG A 523 -8.06 11.51 -5.23
C ARG A 523 -9.33 10.68 -4.97
N GLU A 524 -9.92 10.05 -6.00
CA GLU A 524 -11.09 9.16 -5.83
C GLU A 524 -10.75 7.90 -5.02
N TYR A 525 -9.50 7.45 -5.07
CA TYR A 525 -9.02 6.23 -4.42
C TYR A 525 -7.86 6.55 -3.48
N ARG A 526 -8.12 7.44 -2.50
CA ARG A 526 -7.11 7.81 -1.50
C ARG A 526 -6.53 6.57 -0.84
N TYR A 527 -5.22 6.58 -0.66
CA TYR A 527 -4.42 5.48 -0.12
C TYR A 527 -4.41 4.16 -0.93
N GLU A 528 -5.11 4.02 -2.06
CA GLU A 528 -4.97 2.87 -2.98
C GLU A 528 -4.23 3.30 -4.27
N VAL A 529 -3.04 2.75 -4.54
CA VAL A 529 -2.26 3.06 -5.75
C VAL A 529 -2.55 2.07 -6.86
N MET A 530 -2.77 2.53 -8.09
CA MET A 530 -2.82 1.64 -9.25
C MET A 530 -1.44 1.51 -9.90
N VAL A 531 -1.02 0.27 -10.15
CA VAL A 531 0.16 -0.09 -10.94
C VAL A 531 -0.30 -0.98 -12.09
N ASN A 532 -0.07 -0.53 -13.33
CA ASN A 532 -0.54 -1.19 -14.56
C ASN A 532 -2.04 -1.55 -14.48
N ASP A 533 -2.85 -0.55 -14.10
CA ASP A 533 -4.31 -0.62 -13.90
C ASP A 533 -4.82 -1.51 -12.76
N GLU A 534 -3.96 -2.13 -11.94
CA GLU A 534 -4.34 -2.91 -10.75
C GLU A 534 -3.94 -2.22 -9.43
N PHE A 535 -4.81 -2.28 -8.42
CA PHE A 535 -4.53 -1.73 -7.09
C PHE A 535 -3.49 -2.55 -6.34
N VAL A 536 -2.59 -1.85 -5.66
CA VAL A 536 -1.57 -2.41 -4.78
C VAL A 536 -1.66 -1.78 -3.39
N ALA A 537 -1.48 -2.59 -2.35
CA ALA A 537 -1.25 -2.08 -1.00
C ALA A 537 0.20 -1.60 -0.87
N LEU A 538 0.42 -0.48 -0.19
CA LEU A 538 1.76 0.06 0.05
C LEU A 538 2.35 -0.44 1.39
N PRO A 539 3.69 -0.51 1.53
CA PRO A 539 4.70 -0.22 0.51
C PRO A 539 4.73 -1.29 -0.59
N TYR A 540 5.10 -0.87 -1.78
CA TYR A 540 5.15 -1.72 -2.96
C TYR A 540 6.45 -1.51 -3.74
N TYR A 541 7.13 -2.61 -4.07
CA TYR A 541 8.49 -2.62 -4.62
C TYR A 541 8.53 -3.38 -5.95
N LEU A 542 9.10 -2.76 -6.98
CA LEU A 542 9.12 -3.26 -8.36
C LEU A 542 10.54 -3.46 -8.87
N ASP A 543 10.73 -4.48 -9.71
CA ASP A 543 11.96 -4.75 -10.49
C ASP A 543 13.27 -4.68 -9.69
N ASP A 544 13.34 -5.33 -8.52
CA ASP A 544 14.49 -5.25 -7.58
C ASP A 544 14.77 -3.80 -7.13
N HIS A 545 13.77 -3.14 -6.56
CA HIS A 545 13.85 -1.77 -6.04
C HIS A 545 14.19 -0.70 -7.09
N LYS A 546 13.90 -0.95 -8.38
CA LYS A 546 13.96 0.10 -9.42
C LYS A 546 12.89 1.17 -9.22
N VAL A 547 11.72 0.76 -8.72
CA VAL A 547 10.66 1.66 -8.28
C VAL A 547 10.17 1.22 -6.90
N GLU A 548 10.04 2.18 -6.01
CA GLU A 548 9.53 2.01 -4.66
C GLU A 548 8.35 2.97 -4.48
N ILE A 549 7.22 2.44 -4.01
CA ILE A 549 6.00 3.22 -3.77
C ILE A 549 5.61 3.04 -2.30
N PHE A 550 5.48 4.13 -1.54
CA PHE A 550 5.21 4.07 -0.11
C PHE A 550 4.50 5.34 0.40
N TYR A 551 3.90 5.28 1.59
CA TYR A 551 3.36 6.47 2.26
C TYR A 551 4.46 7.22 3.01
N SER A 552 4.43 8.54 2.96
CA SER A 552 5.19 9.45 3.82
C SER A 552 4.21 10.43 4.44
N SER A 553 3.79 10.15 5.68
CA SER A 553 2.65 10.84 6.32
C SER A 553 1.42 10.83 5.39
N TRP A 554 0.78 11.98 5.15
CA TRP A 554 -0.38 12.13 4.27
C TRP A 554 -0.08 12.02 2.76
N THR A 555 1.18 11.84 2.34
CA THR A 555 1.55 11.77 0.91
C THR A 555 1.85 10.35 0.45
N ALA A 556 1.49 10.01 -0.79
CA ALA A 556 2.11 8.93 -1.54
C ALA A 556 3.46 9.39 -2.09
N VAL A 557 4.47 8.52 -2.07
CA VAL A 557 5.80 8.75 -2.63
C VAL A 557 6.10 7.67 -3.67
N VAL A 558 6.45 8.09 -4.89
CA VAL A 558 7.02 7.22 -5.93
C VAL A 558 8.49 7.60 -6.07
N LYS A 559 9.40 6.68 -5.75
CA LYS A 559 10.86 6.86 -5.84
C LYS A 559 11.44 5.89 -6.87
N THR A 560 12.39 6.34 -7.68
CA THR A 560 13.10 5.49 -8.65
C THR A 560 14.58 5.30 -8.29
N SER A 561 15.19 4.22 -8.76
CA SER A 561 16.61 3.94 -8.53
C SER A 561 17.59 4.95 -9.16
N PHE A 562 17.13 5.82 -10.06
CA PHE A 562 17.94 6.92 -10.62
C PHE A 562 17.70 8.26 -9.92
N GLY A 563 16.88 8.30 -8.87
CA GLY A 563 16.68 9.47 -8.03
C GLY A 563 15.51 10.39 -8.41
N LEU A 564 14.66 10.03 -9.38
CA LEU A 564 13.37 10.72 -9.53
C LEU A 564 12.50 10.38 -8.32
N LYS A 565 11.92 11.41 -7.70
CA LYS A 565 10.93 11.29 -6.63
C LYS A 565 9.71 12.14 -6.99
N VAL A 566 8.53 11.54 -6.94
CA VAL A 566 7.23 12.23 -7.11
C VAL A 566 6.42 12.04 -5.83
N THR A 567 5.79 13.09 -5.33
CA THR A 567 4.84 13.02 -4.21
C THR A 567 3.46 13.49 -4.64
N PHE A 568 2.42 12.96 -4.01
CA PHE A 568 1.04 13.46 -4.09
C PHE A 568 0.37 13.33 -2.73
N ASP A 569 -0.29 14.38 -2.25
CA ASP A 569 -1.07 14.45 -0.99
C ASP A 569 -2.46 13.79 -1.07
N TRP A 570 -2.81 13.18 -2.22
CA TRP A 570 -4.15 12.65 -2.54
C TRP A 570 -5.25 13.71 -2.66
N ASP A 571 -4.89 14.99 -2.77
CA ASP A 571 -5.85 16.08 -2.94
C ASP A 571 -5.40 17.18 -3.89
N SER A 572 -4.23 17.82 -3.75
CA SER A 572 -3.83 18.95 -4.60
C SER A 572 -2.33 19.08 -4.86
N ASP A 573 -1.49 18.87 -3.84
CA ASP A 573 -0.04 19.11 -3.90
C ASP A 573 0.70 17.95 -4.59
N VAL A 574 1.37 18.29 -5.68
CA VAL A 574 2.32 17.43 -6.39
C VAL A 574 3.69 18.06 -6.32
N THR A 575 4.68 17.33 -5.80
CA THR A 575 6.09 17.72 -5.94
C THR A 575 6.84 16.71 -6.80
N VAL A 576 7.71 17.22 -7.67
CA VAL A 576 8.67 16.40 -8.41
C VAL A 576 10.07 16.86 -8.04
N SER A 577 10.86 15.95 -7.47
CA SER A 577 12.29 16.15 -7.23
C SER A 577 13.09 15.41 -8.29
N LEU A 578 13.94 16.16 -9.00
CA LEU A 578 14.66 15.72 -10.19
C LEU A 578 16.18 15.80 -9.97
N PRO A 579 16.94 14.72 -10.25
CA PRO A 579 18.40 14.74 -10.19
C PRO A 579 19.06 15.77 -11.10
N SER A 580 20.17 16.37 -10.66
CA SER A 580 20.96 17.32 -11.46
C SER A 580 21.51 16.77 -12.78
N SER A 581 21.58 15.45 -12.99
CA SER A 581 21.96 14.86 -14.28
C SER A 581 20.88 14.93 -15.37
N TYR A 582 19.66 15.37 -15.05
CA TYR A 582 18.58 15.64 -16.00
C TYR A 582 18.45 17.15 -16.34
N ALA A 583 19.32 18.00 -15.79
CA ALA A 583 19.30 19.45 -16.03
C ALA A 583 19.39 19.78 -17.53
N GLY A 584 18.43 20.56 -18.05
CA GLY A 584 18.31 20.90 -19.48
C GLY A 584 17.86 19.76 -20.40
N ALA A 585 17.58 18.56 -19.88
CA ALA A 585 17.17 17.39 -20.67
C ALA A 585 15.65 17.09 -20.60
N VAL A 586 14.93 17.76 -19.70
CA VAL A 586 13.50 17.58 -19.46
C VAL A 586 12.65 18.72 -20.03
N CYS A 587 11.36 18.48 -20.18
CA CYS A 587 10.38 19.48 -20.58
C CYS A 587 8.96 19.18 -20.07
N GLY A 588 8.14 20.21 -19.96
CA GLY A 588 6.76 20.16 -19.46
C GLY A 588 6.41 21.45 -18.72
N LEU A 589 5.31 21.45 -17.97
CA LEU A 589 4.90 22.57 -17.10
C LEU A 589 5.98 22.96 -16.07
N CYS A 590 6.79 22.00 -15.61
CA CYS A 590 7.92 22.25 -14.69
C CYS A 590 9.12 22.97 -15.32
N GLY A 591 9.06 23.33 -16.61
CA GLY A 591 10.20 23.93 -17.31
C GLY A 591 11.29 22.92 -17.66
N ASN A 592 12.55 23.36 -17.70
CA ASN A 592 13.66 22.55 -18.23
C ASN A 592 14.85 22.31 -17.27
N ALA A 593 14.82 22.90 -16.06
CA ALA A 593 15.79 22.66 -14.98
C ALA A 593 17.25 23.01 -15.33
N ASN A 594 17.48 24.09 -16.10
CA ASN A 594 18.81 24.56 -16.51
C ASN A 594 19.36 25.71 -15.64
N LYS A 595 18.63 26.10 -14.58
CA LYS A 595 18.85 27.26 -13.70
C LYS A 595 18.59 28.63 -14.35
N ASN A 596 17.73 28.68 -15.38
CA ASN A 596 17.34 29.92 -16.07
C ASN A 596 15.80 30.04 -16.20
N PRO A 597 15.11 30.61 -15.20
CA PRO A 597 13.65 30.73 -15.21
C PRO A 597 13.09 31.52 -16.41
N ALA A 598 13.91 32.35 -17.08
CA ALA A 598 13.47 33.10 -18.26
C ALA A 598 13.05 32.19 -19.43
N ASP A 599 13.61 30.98 -19.53
CA ASP A 599 13.40 30.08 -20.68
C ASP A 599 12.59 28.80 -20.38
N ASP A 600 11.95 28.74 -19.21
CA ASP A 600 11.07 27.62 -18.82
C ASP A 600 9.80 27.49 -19.67
N PHE A 601 9.26 28.62 -20.17
CA PHE A 601 8.03 28.62 -20.97
C PHE A 601 8.26 28.18 -22.43
N LYS A 602 8.98 27.08 -22.63
CA LYS A 602 9.14 26.46 -23.95
C LYS A 602 7.93 25.58 -24.26
N ARG A 603 7.39 25.73 -25.46
CA ARG A 603 6.41 24.83 -26.08
C ARG A 603 7.07 23.50 -26.48
N PRO A 604 6.30 22.45 -26.82
CA PRO A 604 6.85 21.18 -27.32
C PRO A 604 7.72 21.28 -28.57
N ASP A 605 7.57 22.33 -29.37
CA ASP A 605 8.41 22.63 -30.55
C ASP A 605 9.72 23.37 -30.20
N GLY A 606 9.95 23.68 -28.92
CA GLY A 606 11.11 24.42 -28.42
C GLY A 606 10.99 25.95 -28.50
N THR A 607 9.88 26.50 -29.01
CA THR A 607 9.66 27.95 -29.06
C THR A 607 9.30 28.51 -27.70
N LEU A 608 9.78 29.73 -27.39
CA LEU A 608 9.46 30.43 -26.14
C LEU A 608 8.10 31.12 -26.26
N GLU A 609 7.22 30.89 -25.29
CA GLU A 609 5.88 31.44 -25.23
C GLU A 609 5.78 32.47 -24.08
N PRO A 610 5.49 33.75 -24.34
CA PRO A 610 5.32 34.75 -23.29
C PRO A 610 4.07 34.56 -22.41
N SER A 611 3.00 33.96 -22.94
CA SER A 611 1.74 33.75 -22.21
C SER A 611 1.75 32.45 -21.42
N GLU A 612 1.62 32.52 -20.09
CA GLU A 612 1.55 31.34 -19.21
C GLU A 612 0.44 30.36 -19.61
N VAL A 613 -0.71 30.87 -20.01
CA VAL A 613 -1.88 30.07 -20.42
C VAL A 613 -1.62 29.35 -21.74
N LEU A 614 -1.06 30.04 -22.74
CA LEU A 614 -0.72 29.42 -24.04
C LEU A 614 0.44 28.44 -23.92
N PHE A 615 1.40 28.71 -23.02
CA PHE A 615 2.50 27.81 -22.69
C PHE A 615 1.95 26.52 -22.10
N ALA A 616 1.16 26.62 -21.03
CA ALA A 616 0.67 25.46 -20.32
C ALA A 616 -0.31 24.64 -21.15
N ASN A 617 -1.17 25.28 -21.95
CA ASN A 617 -2.03 24.58 -22.91
C ASN A 617 -1.26 23.82 -23.99
N SER A 618 -0.06 24.27 -24.36
CA SER A 618 0.76 23.54 -25.33
C SER A 618 1.23 22.17 -24.81
N TRP A 619 1.19 21.95 -23.49
CA TRP A 619 1.56 20.68 -22.83
C TRP A 619 0.38 19.74 -22.55
N LYS A 620 -0.79 19.98 -23.15
CA LYS A 620 -1.95 19.08 -23.08
C LYS A 620 -1.62 17.72 -23.74
N VAL A 621 -1.84 16.64 -22.99
CA VAL A 621 -1.60 15.25 -23.42
C VAL A 621 -2.90 14.55 -23.81
N ALA A 622 -4.01 14.81 -23.10
CA ALA A 622 -5.30 14.21 -23.39
C ALA A 622 -6.47 15.07 -22.87
N GLU A 623 -7.65 14.89 -23.47
CA GLU A 623 -8.90 15.49 -23.03
C GLU A 623 -9.74 14.46 -22.25
N VAL A 624 -10.45 14.95 -21.23
CA VAL A 624 -11.33 14.16 -20.36
C VAL A 624 -12.74 14.78 -20.34
N ALA A 625 -13.73 14.08 -19.81
CA ALA A 625 -15.05 14.67 -19.60
C ALA A 625 -14.93 15.90 -18.68
N GLY A 626 -15.43 17.06 -19.14
CA GLY A 626 -15.22 18.33 -18.43
C GLY A 626 -13.79 18.88 -18.52
N CYS A 627 -13.06 18.62 -19.62
CA CYS A 627 -11.81 19.32 -19.97
C CYS A 627 -12.12 20.67 -20.64
N TRP A 628 -11.53 21.73 -20.09
CA TRP A 628 -11.58 23.10 -20.58
C TRP A 628 -10.12 23.56 -20.72
N ALA A 629 -9.72 24.05 -21.90
CA ALA A 629 -8.34 24.49 -22.11
C ALA A 629 -8.02 25.79 -21.35
N GLU A 630 -8.98 26.70 -21.27
CA GLU A 630 -8.80 28.03 -20.67
C GLU A 630 -10.04 28.39 -19.87
N CYS A 631 -9.85 28.93 -18.67
CA CYS A 631 -10.89 29.69 -17.99
C CYS A 631 -11.11 31.00 -18.78
N ALA A 632 -12.31 31.19 -19.36
CA ALA A 632 -12.64 32.37 -20.16
C ALA A 632 -13.85 33.19 -19.63
N GLY A 633 -13.75 34.51 -19.76
CA GLY A 633 -14.86 35.44 -19.57
C GLY A 633 -15.12 35.84 -18.10
N TRP A 634 -16.39 36.18 -17.79
CA TRP A 634 -16.78 36.64 -16.45
C TRP A 634 -16.64 35.56 -15.37
N LYS A 635 -16.54 34.28 -15.78
CA LYS A 635 -16.33 33.11 -14.94
C LYS A 635 -14.90 32.99 -14.37
N CYS A 636 -14.02 33.96 -14.62
CA CYS A 636 -12.60 33.89 -14.22
C CYS A 636 -12.15 35.21 -13.58
N ARG A 637 -13.02 35.76 -12.71
CA ARG A 637 -12.78 37.03 -12.05
C ARG A 637 -11.73 36.90 -10.95
N VAL A 638 -10.50 37.28 -11.28
CA VAL A 638 -9.41 37.46 -10.31
C VAL A 638 -9.85 38.43 -9.22
N CYS A 639 -9.69 38.02 -7.96
CA CYS A 639 -9.92 38.88 -6.81
C CYS A 639 -9.08 40.15 -6.85
N SER A 640 -9.66 41.29 -6.47
CA SER A 640 -8.89 42.52 -6.33
C SER A 640 -7.95 42.46 -5.12
N VAL A 641 -6.89 43.27 -5.15
CA VAL A 641 -5.95 43.43 -4.03
C VAL A 641 -6.65 43.84 -2.73
N SER A 642 -7.77 44.59 -2.81
CA SER A 642 -8.57 44.98 -1.64
C SER A 642 -9.46 43.85 -1.11
N GLN A 643 -9.94 42.94 -1.95
CA GLN A 643 -10.63 41.72 -1.51
C GLN A 643 -9.66 40.75 -0.83
N MET A 644 -8.49 40.53 -1.43
CA MET A 644 -7.44 39.67 -0.87
C MET A 644 -6.92 40.17 0.50
N ALA A 645 -6.95 41.49 0.75
CA ALA A 645 -6.38 42.08 1.96
C ALA A 645 -7.00 41.57 3.27
N VAL A 646 -8.26 41.11 3.25
CA VAL A 646 -8.95 40.55 4.43
C VAL A 646 -8.32 39.23 4.90
N TYR A 647 -7.75 38.45 3.97
CA TYR A 647 -7.18 37.12 4.26
C TYR A 647 -5.74 37.17 4.80
N ARG A 648 -5.16 38.36 4.98
CA ARG A 648 -3.85 38.55 5.65
C ARG A 648 -3.91 38.38 7.18
N ALA A 649 -5.09 38.25 7.77
CA ALA A 649 -5.24 38.01 9.21
C ALA A 649 -4.83 36.57 9.60
N ASP A 650 -4.41 36.37 10.86
CA ASP A 650 -3.89 35.09 11.37
C ASP A 650 -4.91 33.95 11.44
N ARG A 651 -6.22 34.29 11.37
CA ARG A 651 -7.32 33.32 11.20
C ARG A 651 -7.44 32.78 9.77
N TYR A 652 -6.62 33.30 8.86
CA TYR A 652 -6.51 32.94 7.46
C TYR A 652 -5.01 32.71 7.14
N CYS A 653 -4.41 33.45 6.20
CA CYS A 653 -3.05 33.23 5.73
C CYS A 653 -1.94 33.85 6.60
N GLY A 654 -2.27 34.73 7.56
CA GLY A 654 -1.30 35.56 8.28
C GLY A 654 -0.09 34.81 8.86
N LYS A 655 -0.33 33.60 9.37
CA LYS A 655 0.69 32.69 9.95
C LYS A 655 1.89 32.43 9.04
N ILE A 656 1.73 32.41 7.72
CA ILE A 656 2.81 32.12 6.76
C ILE A 656 3.95 33.16 6.89
N ALA A 657 3.63 34.44 7.08
CA ALA A 657 4.59 35.54 7.13
C ALA A 657 4.79 36.16 8.52
N ASP A 658 4.23 35.57 9.58
CA ASP A 658 4.46 36.01 10.95
C ASP A 658 5.90 35.69 11.38
N LYS A 659 6.70 36.75 11.56
CA LYS A 659 8.12 36.68 11.95
C LYS A 659 8.36 36.14 13.37
N SER A 660 7.32 36.16 14.19
CA SER A 660 7.26 35.56 15.54
C SER A 660 6.42 34.27 15.57
N GLY A 661 5.91 33.85 14.42
CA GLY A 661 5.00 32.73 14.27
C GLY A 661 5.71 31.39 14.09
N PRO A 662 4.94 30.32 13.81
CA PRO A 662 5.45 28.95 13.86
C PRO A 662 6.47 28.59 12.76
N PHE A 663 6.65 29.47 11.77
CA PHE A 663 7.57 29.29 10.64
C PHE A 663 8.76 30.27 10.66
N SER A 664 9.02 30.98 11.77
CA SER A 664 10.10 31.98 11.88
C SER A 664 11.47 31.47 11.39
N ASP A 665 11.80 30.23 11.74
CA ASP A 665 13.10 29.60 11.42
C ASP A 665 13.20 29.22 9.93
N CYS A 666 12.06 29.08 9.25
CA CYS A 666 11.96 28.79 7.83
C CYS A 666 12.15 30.03 6.95
N HIS A 667 11.75 31.22 7.42
CA HIS A 667 11.80 32.48 6.66
C HIS A 667 13.22 32.84 6.17
N ALA A 668 14.27 32.38 6.86
CA ALA A 668 15.67 32.60 6.50
C ALA A 668 16.16 31.71 5.34
N ARG A 669 15.36 30.72 4.91
CA ARG A 669 15.74 29.68 3.94
C ARG A 669 14.73 29.53 2.80
N ILE A 670 13.43 29.70 3.08
CA ILE A 670 12.33 29.64 2.12
C ILE A 670 11.53 30.94 2.24
N ASP A 671 11.48 31.73 1.17
CA ASP A 671 10.72 32.98 1.14
C ASP A 671 9.21 32.71 1.35
N PRO A 672 8.56 33.28 2.38
CA PRO A 672 7.12 33.13 2.58
C PRO A 672 6.26 33.90 1.58
N ALA A 673 6.82 34.85 0.80
CA ALA A 673 6.02 35.74 -0.03
C ALA A 673 5.21 35.05 -1.14
N PRO A 674 5.75 34.06 -1.91
CA PRO A 674 4.97 33.31 -2.89
C PRO A 674 3.84 32.49 -2.25
N PHE A 675 4.15 31.75 -1.17
CA PHE A 675 3.15 30.94 -0.44
C PHE A 675 2.03 31.79 0.16
N MET A 676 2.36 32.99 0.66
CA MET A 676 1.38 33.98 1.09
C MET A 676 0.53 34.46 -0.09
N ALA A 677 1.11 34.71 -1.27
CA ALA A 677 0.34 35.12 -2.45
C ALA A 677 -0.68 34.04 -2.87
N ASN A 678 -0.25 32.78 -2.96
CA ASN A 678 -1.11 31.64 -3.27
C ASN A 678 -2.24 31.51 -2.24
N CYS A 679 -1.91 31.50 -0.94
CA CYS A 679 -2.92 31.44 0.11
C CYS A 679 -3.93 32.59 0.03
N LEU A 680 -3.50 33.82 -0.26
CA LEU A 680 -4.40 34.98 -0.41
C LEU A 680 -5.26 34.89 -1.68
N TYR A 681 -4.77 34.24 -2.73
CA TYR A 681 -5.51 33.93 -3.94
C TYR A 681 -6.62 32.91 -3.63
N ASP A 682 -6.23 31.72 -3.17
CA ASP A 682 -7.11 30.62 -2.79
C ASP A 682 -8.17 31.05 -1.77
N ALA A 683 -7.74 31.66 -0.66
CA ALA A 683 -8.64 32.17 0.36
C ALA A 683 -9.61 33.23 -0.18
N CYS A 684 -9.25 33.98 -1.23
CA CYS A 684 -10.18 34.96 -1.79
C CYS A 684 -11.28 34.33 -2.65
N TYR A 685 -10.94 33.39 -3.53
CA TYR A 685 -11.93 32.67 -4.33
C TYR A 685 -12.84 31.80 -3.45
N TYR A 686 -12.27 31.11 -2.46
CA TYR A 686 -13.02 30.31 -1.48
C TYR A 686 -13.63 31.12 -0.34
N LYS A 687 -13.59 32.47 -0.38
CA LYS A 687 -14.13 33.38 0.64
C LYS A 687 -13.65 33.11 2.08
N GLY A 688 -12.45 32.57 2.22
CA GLY A 688 -11.84 32.18 3.49
C GLY A 688 -12.34 30.84 4.04
N HIS A 689 -12.90 29.97 3.19
CA HIS A 689 -13.26 28.60 3.57
C HIS A 689 -12.04 27.89 4.18
N PRO A 690 -12.18 27.18 5.32
CA PRO A 690 -11.03 26.63 6.03
C PRO A 690 -10.14 25.70 5.20
N SER A 691 -10.69 24.83 4.34
CA SER A 691 -9.88 23.88 3.54
C SER A 691 -8.79 24.59 2.75
N ALA A 692 -9.16 25.48 1.83
CA ALA A 692 -8.23 26.23 0.97
C ALA A 692 -7.13 26.98 1.75
N VAL A 693 -7.48 27.56 2.91
CA VAL A 693 -6.51 28.20 3.81
C VAL A 693 -5.56 27.16 4.43
N CYS A 694 -6.11 26.07 4.95
CA CYS A 694 -5.34 25.02 5.62
C CYS A 694 -4.39 24.30 4.65
N ASP A 695 -4.83 24.07 3.41
CA ASP A 695 -4.05 23.42 2.37
C ASP A 695 -2.86 24.31 1.98
N ALA A 696 -3.08 25.61 1.72
CA ALA A 696 -2.01 26.55 1.40
C ALA A 696 -1.00 26.76 2.56
N VAL A 697 -1.45 26.79 3.81
CA VAL A 697 -0.55 26.85 4.98
C VAL A 697 0.22 25.55 5.17
N ALA A 698 -0.41 24.39 4.94
CA ALA A 698 0.24 23.09 4.99
C ALA A 698 1.30 22.93 3.88
N THR A 699 1.08 23.48 2.69
CA THR A 699 2.08 23.53 1.61
C THR A 699 3.35 24.26 2.06
N TYR A 700 3.23 25.39 2.76
CA TYR A 700 4.41 26.08 3.31
C TYR A 700 5.10 25.26 4.42
N ALA A 701 4.33 24.68 5.35
CA ALA A 701 4.85 23.78 6.38
C ALA A 701 5.64 22.61 5.77
N ALA A 702 5.09 21.97 4.73
CA ALA A 702 5.73 20.89 3.99
C ALA A 702 6.99 21.34 3.24
N ALA A 703 7.02 22.56 2.68
CA ALA A 703 8.21 23.14 2.06
C ALA A 703 9.35 23.35 3.09
N CYS A 704 9.03 23.87 4.28
CA CYS A 704 9.99 24.02 5.39
C CYS A 704 10.56 22.66 5.84
N GLN A 705 9.70 21.65 6.03
CA GLN A 705 10.13 20.30 6.42
C GLN A 705 10.95 19.60 5.32
N ASN A 706 10.58 19.79 4.04
CA ASN A 706 11.39 19.34 2.90
C ASN A 706 12.82 19.90 2.94
N ALA A 707 12.99 21.14 3.41
CA ALA A 707 14.29 21.79 3.60
C ALA A 707 15.02 21.37 4.89
N ARG A 708 14.53 20.34 5.60
CA ARG A 708 15.02 19.85 6.91
C ARG A 708 14.97 20.91 8.03
N ILE A 709 13.99 21.81 7.98
CA ILE A 709 13.78 22.86 8.99
C ILE A 709 12.69 22.42 9.96
N THR A 710 13.00 22.43 11.26
CA THR A 710 12.01 22.20 12.32
C THR A 710 11.05 23.37 12.40
N ILE A 711 9.75 23.09 12.43
CA ILE A 711 8.67 24.08 12.52
C ILE A 711 7.95 23.93 13.86
N GLN A 712 7.39 25.00 14.40
CA GLN A 712 6.60 24.94 15.63
C GLN A 712 5.15 24.52 15.31
N PRO A 713 4.36 24.03 16.29
CA PRO A 713 2.95 23.69 16.09
C PRO A 713 2.13 24.90 15.58
N TRP A 714 1.58 24.78 14.37
CA TRP A 714 0.81 25.85 13.72
C TRP A 714 -0.71 25.64 13.71
N ARG A 715 -1.15 24.38 13.76
CA ARG A 715 -2.55 23.93 13.88
C ARG A 715 -3.05 24.06 15.32
N SER A 716 -4.34 24.31 15.49
CA SER A 716 -5.03 24.31 16.79
C SER A 716 -6.48 23.87 16.65
N GLN A 717 -7.17 23.59 17.76
CA GLN A 717 -8.58 23.19 17.76
C GLN A 717 -9.51 24.20 17.04
N SER A 718 -9.10 25.46 16.93
CA SER A 718 -9.82 26.53 16.23
C SER A 718 -9.22 26.91 14.86
N PHE A 719 -8.12 26.26 14.43
CA PHE A 719 -7.44 26.56 13.18
C PHE A 719 -6.80 25.29 12.59
N CYS A 720 -7.41 24.77 11.52
CA CYS A 720 -6.87 23.66 10.73
C CYS A 720 -6.62 22.35 11.51
N TRP A 721 -7.38 22.07 12.57
CA TRP A 721 -7.24 20.82 13.33
C TRP A 721 -7.44 19.59 12.41
N PRO A 722 -6.49 18.65 12.37
CA PRO A 722 -6.61 17.47 11.51
C PRO A 722 -7.42 16.36 12.20
N THR A 723 -8.01 15.48 11.40
CA THR A 723 -8.62 14.23 11.90
C THR A 723 -7.69 13.08 11.58
N CYS A 724 -7.34 12.29 12.59
CA CYS A 724 -6.52 11.09 12.41
C CYS A 724 -7.36 9.81 12.53
N PRO A 725 -6.98 8.71 11.84
CA PRO A 725 -7.59 7.41 12.01
C PRO A 725 -7.65 6.94 13.48
N ARG A 726 -8.52 5.97 13.77
CA ARG A 726 -8.56 5.35 15.09
C ARG A 726 -7.22 4.67 15.40
N ASN A 727 -6.77 4.78 16.66
CA ASN A 727 -5.46 4.33 17.14
C ASN A 727 -4.28 5.07 16.48
N SER A 728 -4.45 6.36 16.23
CA SER A 728 -3.40 7.27 15.78
C SER A 728 -3.64 8.69 16.28
N HIS A 729 -2.56 9.45 16.43
CA HIS A 729 -2.58 10.85 16.84
C HIS A 729 -1.92 11.74 15.79
N TYR A 730 -2.18 13.04 15.87
CA TYR A 730 -1.50 14.04 15.05
C TYR A 730 -0.16 14.42 15.68
N GLU A 731 0.90 14.45 14.87
CA GLU A 731 2.23 14.92 15.23
C GLU A 731 2.73 15.90 14.16
N VAL A 732 3.33 17.02 14.59
CA VAL A 732 3.89 18.03 13.67
C VAL A 732 5.22 17.56 13.08
N CYS A 733 5.98 16.72 13.77
CA CYS A 733 7.29 16.19 13.35
C CYS A 733 7.37 14.67 13.57
N GLY A 734 6.46 13.93 12.93
CA GLY A 734 6.39 12.47 13.01
C GLY A 734 7.34 11.77 12.04
N THR A 735 7.36 10.44 12.00
CA THR A 735 8.23 9.74 11.05
C THR A 735 7.75 9.95 9.61
N GLY A 736 8.66 10.37 8.73
CA GLY A 736 8.43 10.38 7.28
C GLY A 736 8.39 8.98 6.66
N CYS A 737 8.75 7.96 7.43
CA CYS A 737 8.93 6.57 7.02
C CYS A 737 8.16 5.65 7.99
N PRO A 738 6.81 5.61 7.90
CA PRO A 738 5.97 4.86 8.84
C PRO A 738 6.20 3.35 8.73
N PHE A 739 6.07 2.64 9.86
CA PHE A 739 6.07 1.19 9.89
C PHE A 739 4.77 0.65 9.30
N THR A 740 4.86 -0.43 8.53
CA THR A 740 3.69 -1.03 7.86
C THR A 740 3.62 -2.54 8.06
N CYS A 741 2.42 -3.12 7.99
CA CYS A 741 2.20 -4.57 8.07
C CYS A 741 2.88 -5.39 6.95
N HIS A 742 3.44 -4.76 5.92
CA HIS A 742 4.19 -5.46 4.87
C HIS A 742 5.52 -6.07 5.38
N GLY A 743 6.17 -5.44 6.34
CA GLY A 743 7.47 -5.92 6.85
C GLY A 743 7.82 -5.44 8.26
N LEU A 744 6.83 -4.88 8.96
CA LEU A 744 6.94 -4.18 10.25
C LEU A 744 8.05 -3.13 10.32
N ALA A 745 8.49 -2.55 9.21
CA ALA A 745 9.60 -1.60 9.23
C ALA A 745 9.40 -0.46 8.25
N ALA A 746 10.27 0.55 8.37
CA ALA A 746 10.37 1.65 7.43
C ALA A 746 10.69 1.14 6.02
N PRO A 747 10.19 1.78 4.96
CA PRO A 747 10.57 1.44 3.59
C PRO A 747 12.08 1.55 3.39
N LYS A 748 12.67 0.58 2.68
CA LYS A 748 14.10 0.55 2.38
C LYS A 748 14.57 1.87 1.73
N GLY A 749 15.68 2.43 2.19
CA GLY A 749 16.23 3.68 1.64
C GLY A 749 15.33 4.91 1.82
N CYS A 750 14.40 4.88 2.78
CA CYS A 750 13.62 6.05 3.18
C CYS A 750 14.46 6.92 4.12
N ASP A 751 15.28 7.81 3.56
CA ASP A 751 15.85 8.97 4.27
C ASP A 751 14.95 10.18 4.01
N LEU A 752 13.84 10.26 4.76
CA LEU A 752 12.96 11.43 4.77
C LEU A 752 13.09 12.13 6.12
N PRO A 753 13.15 13.49 6.14
CA PRO A 753 13.05 14.24 7.39
C PRO A 753 11.69 13.98 8.04
N CYS A 754 11.56 14.38 9.32
CA CYS A 754 10.27 14.31 10.00
C CYS A 754 9.17 15.04 9.20
N ARG A 755 7.95 14.52 9.31
CA ARG A 755 6.79 15.02 8.58
C ARG A 755 5.63 15.26 9.51
N GLU A 756 4.94 16.36 9.24
CA GLU A 756 3.63 16.63 9.80
C GLU A 756 2.62 15.56 9.34
N GLY A 757 1.84 15.02 10.27
CA GLY A 757 0.59 14.32 10.02
C GLY A 757 0.28 13.24 11.04
N CYS A 758 -0.51 12.23 10.65
CA CYS A 758 -1.00 11.21 11.59
C CYS A 758 0.01 10.08 11.78
N GLN A 759 0.28 9.72 13.03
CA GLN A 759 1.19 8.66 13.44
C GLN A 759 0.41 7.60 14.23
N CYS A 760 0.61 6.32 13.92
CA CYS A 760 -0.01 5.24 14.70
C CYS A 760 0.46 5.30 16.15
N ASP A 761 -0.46 5.02 17.09
CA ASP A 761 -0.13 4.92 18.50
C ASP A 761 0.76 3.70 18.76
N ASP A 762 1.57 3.72 19.83
CA ASP A 762 2.43 2.58 20.20
C ASP A 762 1.61 1.27 20.30
N GLY A 763 2.11 0.20 19.69
CA GLY A 763 1.44 -1.10 19.57
C GLY A 763 0.52 -1.24 18.34
N TYR A 764 0.35 -0.17 17.55
CA TYR A 764 -0.38 -0.17 16.29
C TYR A 764 0.54 0.14 15.11
N VAL A 765 0.23 -0.44 13.95
CA VAL A 765 1.05 -0.35 12.73
C VAL A 765 0.14 -0.14 11.51
N LEU A 766 0.68 0.52 10.48
CA LEU A 766 -0.12 0.94 9.33
C LEU A 766 -0.45 -0.24 8.40
N SER A 767 -1.75 -0.43 8.12
CA SER A 767 -2.29 -1.43 7.19
C SER A 767 -3.21 -0.74 6.17
N GLY A 768 -2.61 -0.12 5.14
CA GLY A 768 -3.32 0.80 4.25
C GLY A 768 -3.43 2.17 4.90
N GLU A 769 -4.65 2.65 5.13
CA GLU A 769 -4.92 3.92 5.84
C GLU A 769 -5.17 3.77 7.36
N LEU A 770 -5.27 2.52 7.85
CA LEU A 770 -5.68 2.22 9.22
C LEU A 770 -4.52 1.77 10.09
N CYS A 771 -4.47 2.26 11.32
CA CYS A 771 -3.57 1.77 12.37
C CYS A 771 -4.21 0.58 13.09
N VAL A 772 -3.71 -0.62 12.79
CA VAL A 772 -4.21 -1.90 13.33
C VAL A 772 -3.24 -2.45 14.38
N PRO A 773 -3.69 -3.24 15.38
CA PRO A 773 -2.79 -3.98 16.24
C PRO A 773 -1.84 -4.85 15.40
N ILE A 774 -0.58 -4.99 15.82
CA ILE A 774 0.42 -5.77 15.06
C ILE A 774 -0.06 -7.22 14.80
N ALA A 775 -0.76 -7.83 15.76
CA ALA A 775 -1.36 -9.16 15.61
C ALA A 775 -2.50 -9.26 14.57
N ASP A 776 -3.12 -8.14 14.17
CA ASP A 776 -4.16 -8.05 13.15
C ASP A 776 -3.64 -7.65 11.75
N CYS A 777 -2.32 -7.56 11.58
CA CYS A 777 -1.71 -7.47 10.27
C CYS A 777 -2.16 -8.61 9.35
N GLY A 778 -2.32 -8.30 8.07
CA GLY A 778 -2.76 -9.23 7.04
C GLY A 778 -1.68 -10.20 6.57
N CYS A 779 -1.71 -10.54 5.28
CA CYS A 779 -0.96 -11.64 4.70
C CYS A 779 0.08 -11.15 3.69
N LEU A 780 1.25 -11.78 3.70
CA LEU A 780 2.23 -11.68 2.61
C LEU A 780 2.09 -12.87 1.68
N TYR A 781 1.86 -12.62 0.39
CA TYR A 781 1.69 -13.66 -0.62
C TYR A 781 2.40 -13.26 -1.91
N ASN A 782 3.31 -14.11 -2.40
CA ASN A 782 4.14 -13.85 -3.59
C ASN A 782 4.91 -12.51 -3.57
N GLY A 783 5.19 -11.94 -2.40
CA GLY A 783 5.83 -10.61 -2.23
C GLY A 783 4.87 -9.42 -2.11
N TRP A 784 3.56 -9.66 -2.06
CA TRP A 784 2.52 -8.64 -1.99
C TRP A 784 1.82 -8.67 -0.63
N TYR A 785 1.47 -7.51 -0.09
CA TYR A 785 0.67 -7.41 1.13
C TYR A 785 -0.82 -7.36 0.78
N TYR A 786 -1.61 -8.16 1.48
CA TYR A 786 -3.07 -8.19 1.45
C TYR A 786 -3.60 -7.96 2.87
N ARG A 787 -4.62 -7.12 3.03
CA ARG A 787 -5.23 -6.85 4.35
C ARG A 787 -5.96 -8.09 4.86
N LYS A 788 -6.10 -8.19 6.18
CA LYS A 788 -6.90 -9.23 6.84
C LYS A 788 -8.33 -9.23 6.29
N GLY A 789 -8.77 -10.37 5.74
CA GLY A 789 -10.08 -10.51 5.09
C GLY A 789 -10.11 -10.25 3.57
N ASP A 790 -9.02 -9.75 2.96
CA ASP A 790 -8.99 -9.49 1.51
C ASP A 790 -9.21 -10.79 0.70
N VAL A 791 -10.07 -10.70 -0.31
CA VAL A 791 -10.30 -11.76 -1.31
C VAL A 791 -9.65 -11.34 -2.62
N PHE A 792 -8.73 -12.14 -3.14
CA PHE A 792 -7.92 -11.80 -4.31
C PHE A 792 -7.71 -12.97 -5.27
N TYR A 793 -7.32 -12.65 -6.51
CA TYR A 793 -7.17 -13.60 -7.61
C TYR A 793 -5.74 -13.50 -8.17
N PRO A 794 -4.77 -14.29 -7.65
CA PRO A 794 -3.35 -14.13 -8.01
C PRO A 794 -2.99 -14.59 -9.42
N LEU A 795 -3.95 -15.16 -10.17
CA LEU A 795 -3.77 -15.62 -11.54
C LEU A 795 -4.58 -14.75 -12.50
N SER A 796 -3.99 -14.40 -13.64
CA SER A 796 -4.55 -13.44 -14.62
C SER A 796 -5.92 -13.83 -15.19
N MET A 797 -6.27 -15.12 -15.15
CA MET A 797 -7.56 -15.66 -15.61
C MET A 797 -8.52 -16.03 -14.46
N CYS A 798 -8.25 -15.56 -13.23
CA CYS A 798 -9.03 -15.85 -12.02
C CYS A 798 -9.18 -17.36 -11.71
N GLN A 799 -8.23 -18.18 -12.20
CA GLN A 799 -8.20 -19.64 -12.05
C GLN A 799 -8.01 -20.12 -10.60
N GLN A 800 -7.68 -19.19 -9.72
CA GLN A 800 -7.48 -19.39 -8.29
C GLN A 800 -8.08 -18.18 -7.55
N GLN A 801 -8.86 -18.44 -6.51
CA GLN A 801 -9.35 -17.44 -5.56
C GLN A 801 -8.67 -17.69 -4.22
N CYS A 802 -8.10 -16.64 -3.63
CA CYS A 802 -7.43 -16.68 -2.34
C CYS A 802 -8.10 -15.71 -1.36
N VAL A 803 -8.03 -16.04 -0.08
CA VAL A 803 -8.49 -15.18 1.03
C VAL A 803 -7.36 -15.03 2.02
N CYS A 804 -7.07 -13.79 2.44
CA CYS A 804 -6.21 -13.52 3.58
C CYS A 804 -6.99 -13.77 4.88
N GLY A 805 -6.67 -14.85 5.59
CA GLY A 805 -7.34 -15.25 6.83
C GLY A 805 -6.70 -14.68 8.09
N GLU A 806 -7.10 -15.26 9.23
CA GLU A 806 -6.45 -15.03 10.52
C GLU A 806 -4.95 -15.37 10.49
N LYS A 807 -4.17 -14.76 11.40
CA LYS A 807 -2.73 -15.01 11.58
C LYS A 807 -1.85 -14.79 10.33
N GLY A 808 -2.33 -14.01 9.35
CA GLY A 808 -1.63 -13.79 8.09
C GLY A 808 -1.58 -15.03 7.17
N ILE A 809 -2.46 -16.02 7.38
CA ILE A 809 -2.50 -17.26 6.60
C ILE A 809 -3.39 -17.09 5.36
N VAL A 810 -2.82 -17.34 4.18
CA VAL A 810 -3.57 -17.32 2.91
C VAL A 810 -4.19 -18.69 2.63
N SER A 811 -5.50 -18.70 2.36
CA SER A 811 -6.24 -19.88 1.93
C SER A 811 -6.68 -19.73 0.47
N CYS A 812 -6.18 -20.57 -0.42
CA CYS A 812 -6.49 -20.54 -1.86
C CYS A 812 -7.25 -21.78 -2.33
N LYS A 813 -8.16 -21.61 -3.28
CA LYS A 813 -8.88 -22.70 -3.99
C LYS A 813 -8.87 -22.46 -5.49
N SER A 814 -8.99 -23.53 -6.28
CA SER A 814 -9.25 -23.40 -7.73
C SER A 814 -10.63 -22.76 -7.94
N PHE A 815 -10.72 -21.87 -8.94
CA PHE A 815 -11.89 -21.03 -9.17
C PHE A 815 -12.02 -20.68 -10.65
N SER A 816 -13.20 -20.21 -11.07
CA SER A 816 -13.48 -19.70 -12.41
C SER A 816 -14.72 -18.83 -12.37
N CYS A 817 -14.72 -17.69 -13.06
CA CYS A 817 -15.84 -16.75 -13.04
C CYS A 817 -17.15 -17.37 -13.58
N PRO A 818 -18.23 -17.45 -12.77
CA PRO A 818 -19.49 -18.03 -13.21
C PRO A 818 -20.34 -16.99 -13.96
N ARG A 819 -20.48 -17.15 -15.29
CA ARG A 819 -21.21 -16.22 -16.19
C ARG A 819 -20.66 -14.78 -16.25
N GLU A 820 -19.48 -14.59 -15.68
CA GLU A 820 -18.75 -13.32 -15.62
C GLU A 820 -17.38 -13.49 -16.28
N GLN A 821 -16.74 -12.39 -16.65
CA GLN A 821 -15.39 -12.42 -17.20
C GLN A 821 -14.37 -12.03 -16.13
N CYS A 822 -13.28 -12.79 -16.02
CA CYS A 822 -12.12 -12.34 -15.26
C CYS A 822 -11.49 -11.15 -15.97
N ARG A 823 -11.51 -9.98 -15.34
CA ARG A 823 -10.86 -8.76 -15.83
C ARG A 823 -10.53 -7.85 -14.66
N VAL A 824 -9.90 -6.72 -14.96
CA VAL A 824 -9.65 -5.64 -14.00
C VAL A 824 -10.70 -4.55 -14.25
N VAL A 825 -11.41 -4.12 -13.21
CA VAL A 825 -12.37 -3.01 -13.26
C VAL A 825 -12.12 -2.12 -12.05
N LYS A 826 -11.91 -0.81 -12.28
CA LYS A 826 -11.56 0.16 -11.23
C LYS A 826 -10.45 -0.38 -10.31
N GLY A 827 -9.28 -0.71 -10.87
CA GLY A 827 -8.15 -1.23 -10.10
C GLY A 827 -8.28 -2.66 -9.54
N LYS A 828 -9.48 -3.23 -9.44
CA LYS A 828 -9.68 -4.53 -8.78
C LYS A 828 -9.78 -5.64 -9.82
N ARG A 829 -8.93 -6.66 -9.69
CA ARG A 829 -9.02 -7.91 -10.46
C ARG A 829 -10.10 -8.79 -9.86
N GLY A 830 -11.00 -9.28 -10.70
CA GLY A 830 -12.11 -10.09 -10.25
C GLY A 830 -12.99 -10.57 -11.38
N CYS A 831 -14.10 -11.19 -11.01
CA CYS A 831 -15.16 -11.54 -11.94
C CYS A 831 -16.10 -10.36 -12.08
N TYR A 832 -16.34 -9.95 -13.33
CA TYR A 832 -17.20 -8.82 -13.63
C TYR A 832 -18.22 -9.17 -14.72
N PRO A 833 -19.44 -8.62 -14.63
CA PRO A 833 -20.48 -8.77 -15.64
C PRO A 833 -20.02 -8.33 -17.04
N VAL A 834 -20.31 -9.14 -18.06
CA VAL A 834 -19.94 -8.85 -19.46
C VAL A 834 -20.83 -7.78 -20.12
N GLY A 835 -22.02 -7.56 -19.57
CA GLY A 835 -22.95 -6.50 -19.95
C GLY A 835 -23.97 -6.19 -18.84
N GLU A 836 -24.90 -5.28 -19.15
CA GLU A 836 -26.01 -4.85 -18.28
C GLU A 836 -27.34 -4.97 -19.05
N GLY A 837 -28.40 -5.39 -18.37
CA GLY A 837 -29.79 -5.32 -18.83
C GLY A 837 -30.45 -4.06 -18.31
N LYS A 838 -31.34 -3.47 -19.11
CA LYS A 838 -32.06 -2.22 -18.76
C LYS A 838 -33.55 -2.40 -18.91
N CYS A 839 -34.29 -2.06 -17.87
CA CYS A 839 -35.74 -1.96 -17.87
C CYS A 839 -36.15 -0.51 -17.62
N VAL A 840 -37.20 -0.06 -18.30
CA VAL A 840 -37.70 1.31 -18.21
C VAL A 840 -39.19 1.32 -17.94
N ALA A 841 -39.63 2.20 -17.03
CA ALA A 841 -41.03 2.62 -16.87
C ALA A 841 -41.10 4.14 -17.10
N SER A 842 -41.57 4.57 -18.27
CA SER A 842 -41.63 5.99 -18.67
C SER A 842 -42.98 6.60 -18.29
N GLY A 843 -43.32 6.56 -17.00
CA GLY A 843 -44.70 6.80 -16.55
C GLY A 843 -45.62 5.59 -16.79
N ASP A 844 -46.91 5.75 -16.50
CA ASP A 844 -47.92 4.69 -16.65
C ASP A 844 -48.91 5.11 -17.76
N PRO A 845 -48.91 4.40 -18.91
CA PRO A 845 -48.73 2.93 -18.96
C PRO A 845 -47.39 2.37 -19.45
N HIS A 846 -46.39 3.18 -19.78
CA HIS A 846 -45.34 2.79 -20.71
C HIS A 846 -44.16 2.01 -20.08
N TYR A 847 -44.03 0.72 -20.41
CA TYR A 847 -42.94 -0.15 -19.96
C TYR A 847 -42.10 -0.75 -21.10
N ILE A 848 -40.82 -0.96 -20.83
CA ILE A 848 -39.88 -1.74 -21.65
C ILE A 848 -39.16 -2.74 -20.73
N SER A 849 -39.30 -4.04 -21.00
CA SER A 849 -38.64 -5.11 -20.23
C SER A 849 -37.12 -5.13 -20.41
N PHE A 850 -36.42 -5.89 -19.57
CA PHE A 850 -34.97 -6.13 -19.71
C PHE A 850 -34.55 -6.69 -21.09
N ASP A 851 -35.43 -7.47 -21.71
CA ASP A 851 -35.20 -8.09 -23.02
C ASP A 851 -35.80 -7.26 -24.17
N GLY A 852 -36.30 -6.05 -23.89
CA GLY A 852 -36.72 -5.06 -24.88
C GLY A 852 -38.19 -5.15 -25.31
N ARG A 853 -39.03 -5.94 -24.64
CA ARG A 853 -40.48 -5.98 -24.91
C ARG A 853 -41.14 -4.70 -24.40
N ARG A 854 -41.64 -3.90 -25.34
CA ARG A 854 -42.55 -2.78 -25.07
C ARG A 854 -43.94 -3.29 -24.70
N PHE A 855 -44.56 -2.73 -23.67
CA PHE A 855 -45.98 -2.95 -23.34
C PHE A 855 -46.60 -1.79 -22.56
N ASP A 856 -47.93 -1.76 -22.53
CA ASP A 856 -48.73 -0.70 -21.93
C ASP A 856 -49.67 -1.27 -20.84
N PHE A 857 -49.49 -0.87 -19.58
CA PHE A 857 -50.31 -1.33 -18.44
C PHE A 857 -50.75 -0.16 -17.53
N GLN A 858 -52.07 0.10 -17.40
CA GLN A 858 -52.60 1.26 -16.65
C GLN A 858 -52.98 0.99 -15.18
N GLY A 859 -52.00 0.81 -14.30
CA GLY A 859 -52.21 0.47 -12.89
C GLY A 859 -52.15 1.67 -11.94
N THR A 860 -52.97 1.68 -10.87
CA THR A 860 -52.91 2.74 -9.83
C THR A 860 -52.54 2.21 -8.43
N CYS A 861 -51.80 1.10 -8.41
CA CYS A 861 -51.35 0.40 -7.21
C CYS A 861 -49.83 0.50 -7.04
N THR A 862 -49.30 -0.13 -5.99
CA THR A 862 -47.89 -0.50 -5.93
C THR A 862 -47.66 -1.81 -6.67
N TYR A 863 -46.68 -1.84 -7.57
CA TYR A 863 -46.29 -3.01 -8.36
C TYR A 863 -44.80 -3.33 -8.20
N THR A 864 -44.43 -4.60 -8.27
CA THR A 864 -43.02 -5.01 -8.36
C THR A 864 -42.52 -4.83 -9.79
N LEU A 865 -41.68 -3.81 -9.98
CA LEU A 865 -41.06 -3.51 -11.27
C LEU A 865 -39.99 -4.56 -11.59
N ALA A 866 -39.04 -4.76 -10.67
CA ALA A 866 -38.02 -5.81 -10.77
C ALA A 866 -37.64 -6.33 -9.38
N LYS A 867 -37.45 -7.64 -9.24
CA LYS A 867 -36.80 -8.26 -8.08
C LYS A 867 -36.01 -9.51 -8.47
N VAL A 868 -35.16 -9.95 -7.58
CA VAL A 868 -34.43 -11.22 -7.72
C VAL A 868 -35.37 -12.40 -7.46
N CYS A 869 -35.43 -13.35 -8.40
CA CYS A 869 -36.17 -14.61 -8.32
C CYS A 869 -35.22 -15.84 -8.33
N ASP A 870 -33.97 -15.69 -7.89
CA ASP A 870 -33.03 -16.81 -7.80
C ASP A 870 -33.42 -17.79 -6.67
N GLY A 871 -33.96 -18.96 -7.03
CA GLY A 871 -34.30 -20.02 -6.09
C GLY A 871 -33.11 -20.63 -5.33
N ASN A 872 -31.87 -20.32 -5.71
CA ASN A 872 -30.65 -20.85 -5.08
C ASN A 872 -30.03 -19.88 -4.05
N GLY A 873 -30.49 -18.63 -3.96
CA GLY A 873 -29.96 -17.64 -3.00
C GLY A 873 -28.51 -17.21 -3.26
N THR A 874 -28.02 -17.32 -4.50
CA THR A 874 -26.61 -17.09 -4.85
C THR A 874 -26.28 -15.65 -5.24
N LEU A 875 -27.29 -14.82 -5.47
CA LEU A 875 -27.17 -13.42 -5.87
C LEU A 875 -27.62 -12.48 -4.75
N ASN A 876 -27.03 -11.28 -4.68
CA ASN A 876 -27.49 -10.23 -3.76
C ASN A 876 -28.95 -9.88 -4.07
N ALA A 877 -29.83 -10.09 -3.08
CA ALA A 877 -31.26 -9.89 -3.22
C ALA A 877 -31.62 -8.40 -3.20
N PHE A 878 -32.48 -8.00 -4.14
CA PHE A 878 -33.10 -6.67 -4.15
C PHE A 878 -34.54 -6.72 -4.69
N SER A 879 -35.29 -5.66 -4.41
CA SER A 879 -36.62 -5.41 -4.99
C SER A 879 -36.79 -3.93 -5.29
N VAL A 880 -37.26 -3.61 -6.50
CA VAL A 880 -37.69 -2.29 -6.94
C VAL A 880 -39.20 -2.33 -7.14
N ASN A 881 -39.94 -1.53 -6.37
CA ASN A 881 -41.39 -1.42 -6.48
C ASN A 881 -41.77 0.03 -6.81
N VAL A 882 -42.79 0.22 -7.65
CA VAL A 882 -43.31 1.54 -8.06
C VAL A 882 -44.75 1.69 -7.61
N GLU A 883 -45.09 2.82 -6.98
CA GLU A 883 -46.46 3.24 -6.67
C GLU A 883 -46.94 4.21 -7.75
N ASN A 884 -47.94 3.81 -8.53
CA ASN A 884 -48.52 4.62 -9.59
C ASN A 884 -49.83 5.26 -9.11
N VAL A 885 -50.09 6.51 -9.49
CA VAL A 885 -51.36 7.21 -9.20
C VAL A 885 -51.87 7.97 -10.41
N LYS A 886 -53.19 8.21 -10.45
CA LYS A 886 -53.81 9.01 -11.52
C LYS A 886 -53.24 10.43 -11.57
N TYR A 887 -53.01 10.93 -12.78
CA TYR A 887 -52.46 12.26 -13.05
C TYR A 887 -53.41 13.11 -13.91
N GLY A 888 -53.36 14.43 -13.72
CA GLY A 888 -54.11 15.42 -14.53
C GLY A 888 -55.61 15.11 -14.66
N SER A 889 -56.03 14.81 -15.88
CA SER A 889 -57.43 14.47 -16.24
C SER A 889 -57.94 13.13 -15.67
N GLY A 890 -57.06 12.32 -15.06
CA GLY A 890 -57.40 11.01 -14.49
C GLY A 890 -57.45 9.85 -15.50
N ASN A 891 -57.06 10.12 -16.76
CA ASN A 891 -57.00 9.18 -17.88
C ASN A 891 -55.64 8.47 -18.01
N VAL A 892 -54.60 9.01 -17.38
CA VAL A 892 -53.23 8.46 -17.30
C VAL A 892 -52.81 8.37 -15.84
N ALA A 893 -51.80 7.55 -15.56
CA ALA A 893 -51.17 7.50 -14.25
C ALA A 893 -49.67 7.80 -14.36
N VAL A 894 -49.04 8.09 -13.23
CA VAL A 894 -47.60 8.37 -13.16
C VAL A 894 -47.02 7.74 -11.91
N THR A 895 -45.73 7.40 -11.98
CA THR A 895 -44.94 6.99 -10.82
C THR A 895 -44.94 8.11 -9.79
N LYS A 896 -45.54 7.86 -8.62
CA LYS A 896 -45.57 8.77 -7.46
C LYS A 896 -44.43 8.49 -6.48
N THR A 897 -44.05 7.23 -6.34
CA THR A 897 -43.03 6.82 -5.36
C THR A 897 -42.32 5.55 -5.82
N VAL A 898 -41.00 5.54 -5.72
CA VAL A 898 -40.15 4.38 -5.99
C VAL A 898 -39.60 3.88 -4.66
N PHE A 899 -39.74 2.57 -4.42
CA PHE A 899 -39.17 1.87 -3.28
C PHE A 899 -38.06 0.94 -3.76
N VAL A 900 -36.85 1.12 -3.23
CA VAL A 900 -35.72 0.21 -3.46
C VAL A 900 -35.39 -0.48 -2.14
N TRP A 901 -35.39 -1.80 -2.13
CA TRP A 901 -34.96 -2.62 -0.99
C TRP A 901 -33.72 -3.41 -1.36
N VAL A 902 -32.61 -3.19 -0.64
CA VAL A 902 -31.32 -3.84 -0.88
C VAL A 902 -30.45 -3.76 0.38
N TYR A 903 -29.64 -4.78 0.64
CA TYR A 903 -28.79 -4.90 1.85
C TYR A 903 -29.52 -4.64 3.18
N GLY A 904 -30.80 -5.01 3.26
CA GLY A 904 -31.65 -4.82 4.45
C GLY A 904 -32.32 -3.45 4.56
N HIS A 905 -31.84 -2.43 3.84
CA HIS A 905 -32.36 -1.06 3.88
C HIS A 905 -33.51 -0.85 2.89
N LYS A 906 -34.47 0.01 3.27
CA LYS A 906 -35.55 0.49 2.40
C LYS A 906 -35.35 1.97 2.07
N PHE A 907 -35.02 2.25 0.81
CA PHE A 907 -34.98 3.58 0.23
C PHE A 907 -36.34 3.93 -0.38
N THR A 908 -36.83 5.13 -0.11
CA THR A 908 -38.08 5.65 -0.70
C THR A 908 -37.82 7.01 -1.33
N ILE A 909 -38.06 7.11 -2.64
CA ILE A 909 -37.90 8.32 -3.45
C ILE A 909 -39.30 8.76 -3.90
N ARG A 910 -39.63 10.05 -3.75
CA ARG A 910 -40.99 10.58 -3.99
C ARG A 910 -41.02 11.57 -5.15
N GLN A 911 -42.12 11.57 -5.88
CA GLN A 911 -42.41 12.55 -6.92
C GLN A 911 -42.34 13.99 -6.37
N GLY A 912 -41.70 14.89 -7.12
CA GLY A 912 -41.50 16.29 -6.75
C GLY A 912 -40.52 16.53 -5.60
N VAL A 913 -39.86 15.49 -5.07
CA VAL A 913 -38.88 15.60 -3.97
C VAL A 913 -37.49 15.24 -4.48
N GLN A 914 -36.74 16.27 -4.87
CA GLN A 914 -35.32 16.16 -5.19
C GLN A 914 -34.45 16.30 -3.94
N TRP A 915 -33.16 15.92 -4.06
CA TRP A 915 -32.10 16.10 -3.06
C TRP A 915 -32.29 15.42 -1.70
N ASN A 916 -33.34 14.61 -1.54
CA ASN A 916 -33.65 13.93 -0.28
C ASN A 916 -34.15 12.51 -0.57
N VAL A 917 -33.73 11.56 0.26
CA VAL A 917 -34.23 10.17 0.25
C VAL A 917 -34.70 9.79 1.65
N ILE A 918 -35.75 8.98 1.74
CA ILE A 918 -36.16 8.40 3.03
C ILE A 918 -35.50 7.02 3.15
N VAL A 919 -34.72 6.82 4.22
CA VAL A 919 -34.02 5.57 4.56
C VAL A 919 -34.57 5.04 5.86
N ASP A 920 -35.17 3.86 5.87
CA ASP A 920 -35.65 3.16 7.07
C ASP A 920 -36.50 4.02 8.05
N ASN A 921 -37.25 4.99 7.48
CA ASN A 921 -38.10 6.02 8.09
C ASN A 921 -37.45 7.40 8.39
N GLY A 922 -36.14 7.58 8.27
CA GLY A 922 -35.47 8.89 8.39
C GLY A 922 -35.30 9.60 7.05
N VAL A 923 -35.42 10.93 7.01
CA VAL A 923 -35.11 11.75 5.81
C VAL A 923 -33.62 12.14 5.83
N LEU A 924 -32.88 11.80 4.76
CA LEU A 924 -31.48 12.16 4.60
C LEU A 924 -31.27 13.02 3.33
N ASN A 925 -30.36 13.98 3.41
CA ASN A 925 -29.93 14.78 2.25
C ASN A 925 -28.99 13.96 1.35
N LEU A 926 -28.97 14.29 0.06
CA LEU A 926 -28.00 13.76 -0.91
C LEU A 926 -26.80 14.72 -1.09
N PRO A 927 -25.60 14.23 -1.44
CA PRO A 927 -25.26 12.81 -1.64
C PRO A 927 -25.17 12.03 -0.32
N LEU A 928 -25.34 10.71 -0.43
CA LEU A 928 -25.32 9.76 0.69
C LEU A 928 -24.48 8.53 0.32
N SER A 929 -23.59 8.12 1.22
CA SER A 929 -22.86 6.85 1.14
C SER A 929 -23.14 6.02 2.39
N MET A 930 -23.40 4.73 2.23
CA MET A 930 -23.75 3.80 3.32
C MET A 930 -22.99 2.49 3.21
N ASN A 931 -22.85 1.81 4.36
CA ASN A 931 -22.22 0.49 4.51
C ASN A 931 -20.84 0.44 3.83
N ASN A 932 -19.96 1.38 4.22
CA ASN A 932 -18.60 1.55 3.68
C ASN A 932 -18.54 1.69 2.15
N GLY A 933 -19.54 2.35 1.55
CA GLY A 933 -19.61 2.58 0.10
C GLY A 933 -20.29 1.47 -0.70
N MET A 934 -20.81 0.41 -0.06
CA MET A 934 -21.60 -0.61 -0.76
C MET A 934 -22.91 -0.07 -1.34
N ILE A 935 -23.39 1.08 -0.85
CA ILE A 935 -24.54 1.82 -1.41
C ILE A 935 -24.16 3.28 -1.53
N THR A 936 -24.34 3.86 -2.72
CA THR A 936 -24.26 5.31 -2.95
C THR A 936 -25.56 5.83 -3.52
N ILE A 937 -25.99 7.02 -3.08
CA ILE A 937 -27.18 7.69 -3.57
C ILE A 937 -26.85 9.14 -3.92
N THR A 938 -27.04 9.51 -5.18
CA THR A 938 -26.68 10.81 -5.76
C THR A 938 -27.90 11.48 -6.41
N GLN A 939 -27.81 12.81 -6.59
CA GLN A 939 -28.71 13.58 -7.46
C GLN A 939 -27.91 13.94 -8.72
N GLU A 940 -28.32 13.40 -9.87
CA GLU A 940 -27.66 13.59 -11.18
C GLU A 940 -28.69 14.11 -12.20
N GLY A 941 -28.63 15.42 -12.46
CA GLY A 941 -29.70 16.17 -13.11
C GLY A 941 -31.00 16.08 -12.31
N SER A 942 -32.11 15.80 -12.99
CA SER A 942 -33.40 15.48 -12.36
C SER A 942 -33.43 14.16 -11.58
N ASN A 943 -32.49 13.24 -11.82
CA ASN A 943 -32.55 11.88 -11.29
C ASN A 943 -31.98 11.77 -9.88
N ILE A 944 -32.73 11.11 -8.99
CA ILE A 944 -32.14 10.46 -7.81
C ILE A 944 -31.72 9.05 -8.24
N ILE A 945 -30.45 8.73 -8.03
CA ILE A 945 -29.84 7.47 -8.47
C ILE A 945 -29.35 6.69 -7.25
N VAL A 946 -29.86 5.47 -7.08
CA VAL A 946 -29.36 4.50 -6.10
C VAL A 946 -28.42 3.53 -6.82
N GLN A 947 -27.18 3.41 -6.35
CA GLN A 947 -26.19 2.48 -6.89
C GLN A 947 -25.67 1.53 -5.80
N THR A 948 -25.12 0.40 -6.24
CA THR A 948 -24.55 -0.63 -5.37
C THR A 948 -23.22 -1.15 -5.91
N ASP A 949 -22.38 -1.67 -5.02
CA ASP A 949 -21.10 -2.33 -5.34
C ASP A 949 -21.24 -3.51 -6.31
N PHE A 950 -22.32 -4.29 -6.20
CA PHE A 950 -22.62 -5.40 -7.11
C PHE A 950 -23.22 -4.97 -8.46
N GLY A 951 -23.43 -3.68 -8.69
CA GLY A 951 -23.75 -3.11 -10.01
C GLY A 951 -25.22 -2.83 -10.32
N LEU A 952 -26.16 -3.08 -9.39
CA LEU A 952 -27.54 -2.57 -9.52
C LEU A 952 -27.52 -1.04 -9.52
N LYS A 953 -28.26 -0.43 -10.46
CA LYS A 953 -28.55 1.01 -10.49
C LYS A 953 -30.06 1.21 -10.66
N VAL A 954 -30.65 2.11 -9.88
CA VAL A 954 -32.05 2.52 -10.00
C VAL A 954 -32.10 4.03 -10.11
N LEU A 955 -32.64 4.54 -11.21
CA LEU A 955 -32.79 5.96 -11.50
C LEU A 955 -34.28 6.33 -11.42
N TYR A 956 -34.60 7.46 -10.81
CA TYR A 956 -35.92 8.07 -10.88
C TYR A 956 -35.79 9.59 -11.03
N ASP A 957 -36.35 10.14 -12.11
CA ASP A 957 -36.37 11.58 -12.46
C ASP A 957 -37.17 12.47 -11.49
N THR A 958 -37.78 11.87 -10.46
CA THR A 958 -38.73 12.50 -9.51
C THR A 958 -40.02 13.02 -10.16
N ALA A 959 -40.31 12.66 -11.41
CA ALA A 959 -41.51 13.06 -12.15
C ALA A 959 -42.32 11.84 -12.62
N TYR A 960 -41.77 10.97 -13.46
CA TYR A 960 -42.44 9.75 -13.95
C TYR A 960 -41.50 8.65 -14.48
N TYR A 961 -40.31 8.99 -14.98
CA TYR A 961 -39.35 8.06 -15.58
C TYR A 961 -38.53 7.29 -14.54
N VAL A 962 -38.61 5.95 -14.57
CA VAL A 962 -37.78 5.03 -13.79
C VAL A 962 -36.97 4.15 -14.72
N GLU A 963 -35.65 4.04 -14.49
CA GLU A 963 -34.77 3.07 -15.15
C GLU A 963 -34.15 2.14 -14.10
N VAL A 964 -34.24 0.82 -14.33
CA VAL A 964 -33.58 -0.21 -13.52
C VAL A 964 -32.52 -0.88 -14.39
N ILE A 965 -31.27 -0.80 -13.96
CA ILE A 965 -30.12 -1.39 -14.65
C ILE A 965 -29.55 -2.51 -13.77
N VAL A 966 -29.43 -3.72 -14.34
CA VAL A 966 -29.01 -4.93 -13.63
C VAL A 966 -27.90 -5.62 -14.40
N PRO A 967 -26.81 -6.06 -13.75
CA PRO A 967 -25.73 -6.75 -14.45
C PRO A 967 -26.11 -8.13 -14.99
N SER A 968 -25.45 -8.54 -16.08
CA SER A 968 -25.62 -9.84 -16.76
C SER A 968 -25.40 -11.09 -15.88
N SER A 969 -24.79 -10.98 -14.70
CA SER A 969 -24.76 -12.07 -13.71
C SER A 969 -26.16 -12.45 -13.20
N TYR A 970 -27.15 -11.56 -13.32
CA TYR A 970 -28.56 -11.78 -13.00
C TYR A 970 -29.39 -12.30 -14.20
N GLN A 971 -28.78 -12.61 -15.35
CA GLN A 971 -29.50 -13.06 -16.54
C GLN A 971 -30.26 -14.38 -16.27
N GLY A 972 -31.57 -14.38 -16.51
CA GLY A 972 -32.52 -15.46 -16.23
C GLY A 972 -32.82 -15.65 -14.74
N LYS A 973 -32.53 -14.66 -13.90
CA LYS A 973 -32.75 -14.67 -12.44
C LYS A 973 -33.62 -13.51 -11.95
N MET A 974 -34.14 -12.70 -12.88
CA MET A 974 -35.03 -11.58 -12.59
C MET A 974 -36.50 -11.99 -12.72
N CYS A 975 -37.39 -11.18 -12.15
CA CYS A 975 -38.83 -11.26 -12.31
C CYS A 975 -39.50 -9.95 -11.91
N GLY A 976 -40.73 -9.70 -12.37
CA GLY A 976 -41.47 -8.46 -12.17
C GLY A 976 -42.07 -7.98 -13.49
N LEU A 977 -42.58 -6.74 -13.51
CA LEU A 977 -43.01 -6.08 -14.75
C LEU A 977 -41.87 -5.94 -15.79
N CYS A 978 -40.62 -5.86 -15.32
CA CYS A 978 -39.43 -5.83 -16.18
C CYS A 978 -39.10 -7.16 -16.88
N GLY A 979 -39.90 -8.21 -16.69
CA GLY A 979 -39.63 -9.52 -17.28
C GLY A 979 -38.58 -10.32 -16.54
N ASN A 980 -37.99 -11.32 -17.20
CA ASN A 980 -37.10 -12.30 -16.56
C ASN A 980 -35.60 -12.13 -16.91
N TYR A 981 -35.29 -11.26 -17.88
CA TYR A 981 -33.95 -10.95 -18.36
C TYR A 981 -33.19 -12.19 -18.88
N ASN A 982 -33.77 -12.95 -19.80
CA ASN A 982 -33.12 -14.14 -20.38
C ASN A 982 -32.63 -13.92 -21.83
N GLY A 983 -33.12 -12.89 -22.52
CA GLY A 983 -32.84 -12.57 -23.92
C GLY A 983 -33.93 -12.93 -24.94
N GLU A 984 -35.09 -13.46 -24.51
CA GLU A 984 -36.25 -13.77 -25.36
C GLU A 984 -37.47 -12.93 -24.93
N PRO A 985 -37.73 -11.79 -25.60
CA PRO A 985 -38.82 -10.88 -25.21
C PRO A 985 -40.20 -11.55 -25.16
N LYS A 986 -40.43 -12.65 -25.90
CA LYS A 986 -41.74 -13.31 -25.95
C LYS A 986 -42.18 -13.93 -24.63
N ASP A 987 -41.27 -14.32 -23.75
CA ASP A 987 -41.64 -14.98 -22.49
C ASP A 987 -41.71 -14.04 -21.27
N ASP A 988 -41.36 -12.76 -21.41
CA ASP A 988 -41.33 -11.76 -20.32
C ASP A 988 -42.62 -11.67 -19.48
N PHE A 989 -43.78 -12.02 -20.02
CA PHE A 989 -45.07 -11.94 -19.33
C PHE A 989 -45.32 -13.11 -18.38
N LEU A 990 -44.34 -13.47 -17.55
CA LEU A 990 -44.52 -14.47 -16.50
C LEU A 990 -45.20 -13.87 -15.27
N LEU A 991 -46.23 -14.54 -14.78
CA LEU A 991 -46.84 -14.30 -13.47
C LEU A 991 -45.88 -14.76 -12.35
N PRO A 992 -46.07 -14.35 -11.08
CA PRO A 992 -45.22 -14.79 -9.97
C PRO A 992 -45.17 -16.30 -9.71
N ASN A 993 -46.06 -17.08 -10.34
CA ASN A 993 -46.08 -18.54 -10.29
C ASN A 993 -45.36 -19.22 -11.48
N GLY A 994 -44.67 -18.44 -12.33
CA GLY A 994 -43.91 -18.91 -13.49
C GLY A 994 -44.75 -19.26 -14.73
N LYS A 995 -46.06 -19.00 -14.73
CA LYS A 995 -46.92 -19.19 -15.92
C LYS A 995 -46.99 -17.92 -16.76
N GLU A 996 -47.02 -18.08 -18.09
CA GLU A 996 -47.31 -16.98 -19.01
C GLU A 996 -48.71 -16.41 -18.76
N ALA A 997 -48.82 -15.07 -18.74
CA ALA A 997 -50.07 -14.37 -18.54
C ALA A 997 -50.89 -14.28 -19.84
N PRO A 998 -52.23 -14.49 -19.79
CA PRO A 998 -53.07 -14.45 -20.99
C PRO A 998 -53.30 -13.03 -21.54
N SER A 999 -52.98 -11.97 -20.80
CA SER A 999 -52.99 -10.59 -21.27
C SER A 999 -52.02 -9.70 -20.49
N VAL A 1000 -51.75 -8.49 -21.01
CA VAL A 1000 -50.95 -7.46 -20.32
C VAL A 1000 -51.59 -7.05 -18.98
N ASN A 1001 -52.92 -7.01 -18.90
CA ASN A 1001 -53.61 -6.69 -17.65
C ASN A 1001 -53.45 -7.81 -16.61
N ASP A 1002 -53.56 -9.07 -17.03
CA ASP A 1002 -53.36 -10.21 -16.12
C ASP A 1002 -51.91 -10.27 -15.63
N PHE A 1003 -50.94 -9.98 -16.51
CA PHE A 1003 -49.53 -9.83 -16.17
C PHE A 1003 -49.31 -8.74 -15.12
N GLY A 1004 -49.77 -7.52 -15.40
CA GLY A 1004 -49.59 -6.38 -14.52
C GLY A 1004 -50.27 -6.56 -13.16
N THR A 1005 -51.50 -7.07 -13.15
CA THR A 1005 -52.25 -7.39 -11.93
C THR A 1005 -51.55 -8.48 -11.10
N GLY A 1006 -50.93 -9.46 -11.76
CA GLY A 1006 -50.14 -10.51 -11.11
C GLY A 1006 -48.97 -9.98 -10.29
N TRP A 1007 -48.39 -8.84 -10.65
CA TRP A 1007 -47.25 -8.22 -9.97
C TRP A 1007 -47.62 -7.12 -8.96
N LYS A 1008 -48.91 -7.01 -8.61
CA LYS A 1008 -49.44 -6.10 -7.59
C LYS A 1008 -48.93 -6.47 -6.18
N VAL A 1009 -48.41 -5.48 -5.46
CA VAL A 1009 -48.02 -5.63 -4.05
C VAL A 1009 -49.26 -5.46 -3.17
N ALA A 1010 -49.58 -6.47 -2.36
CA ALA A 1010 -50.73 -6.44 -1.47
C ALA A 1010 -50.47 -5.51 -0.26
N ILE A 1011 -51.21 -4.40 -0.18
CA ILE A 1011 -51.16 -3.44 0.94
C ILE A 1011 -52.52 -3.46 1.66
N PRO A 1012 -52.59 -3.85 2.94
CA PRO A 1012 -53.84 -3.90 3.69
C PRO A 1012 -54.57 -2.55 3.72
N GLY A 1013 -55.87 -2.56 3.39
CA GLY A 1013 -56.73 -1.38 3.43
C GLY A 1013 -56.62 -0.41 2.24
N VAL A 1014 -55.72 -0.66 1.27
CA VAL A 1014 -55.59 0.19 0.07
C VAL A 1014 -56.40 -0.39 -1.08
N SER A 1015 -57.27 0.43 -1.68
CA SER A 1015 -58.04 0.10 -2.88
C SER A 1015 -57.53 0.91 -4.08
N CYS A 1016 -57.26 0.25 -5.20
CA CYS A 1016 -56.65 0.81 -6.39
C CYS A 1016 -57.07 0.01 -7.65
N SER A 1017 -56.86 0.57 -8.85
CA SER A 1017 -57.32 -0.02 -10.12
C SER A 1017 -56.26 -0.84 -10.85
N ASP A 1018 -56.70 -1.98 -11.37
CA ASP A 1018 -55.90 -3.00 -12.05
C ASP A 1018 -56.06 -2.90 -13.59
N GLY A 1019 -55.52 -1.82 -14.17
CA GLY A 1019 -55.70 -1.51 -15.60
C GLY A 1019 -56.89 -0.59 -15.90
N CYS A 1020 -56.97 -0.19 -17.17
CA CYS A 1020 -58.06 0.61 -17.76
C CYS A 1020 -59.23 -0.23 -18.33
N GLY A 1021 -59.11 -1.55 -18.34
CA GLY A 1021 -60.10 -2.46 -18.92
C GLY A 1021 -60.35 -2.19 -20.42
N LYS A 1022 -61.61 -1.92 -20.80
CA LYS A 1022 -61.97 -1.50 -22.17
C LYS A 1022 -61.94 0.02 -22.37
N ASN A 1023 -61.63 0.80 -21.34
CA ASN A 1023 -61.74 2.26 -21.31
C ASN A 1023 -60.37 2.95 -21.39
N CYS A 1024 -59.36 2.26 -21.92
CA CYS A 1024 -58.03 2.83 -22.15
C CYS A 1024 -58.12 3.98 -23.16
N PRO A 1025 -57.34 5.07 -23.01
CA PRO A 1025 -57.26 6.14 -23.99
C PRO A 1025 -56.94 5.62 -25.40
N VAL A 1026 -57.91 5.66 -26.31
CA VAL A 1026 -57.69 5.37 -27.73
C VAL A 1026 -57.51 6.69 -28.46
N CYS A 1027 -56.34 6.89 -29.07
CA CYS A 1027 -56.11 8.08 -29.87
C CYS A 1027 -56.95 8.04 -31.16
N GLU A 1028 -57.71 9.10 -31.43
CA GLU A 1028 -58.43 9.25 -32.70
C GLU A 1028 -57.40 9.41 -33.84
N ARG A 1029 -57.55 8.65 -34.94
CA ARG A 1029 -56.59 8.66 -36.07
C ARG A 1029 -56.23 10.06 -36.60
N THR A 1030 -57.17 10.99 -36.55
CA THR A 1030 -56.97 12.40 -36.94
C THR A 1030 -56.04 13.16 -36.00
N LYS A 1031 -56.15 12.92 -34.68
CA LYS A 1031 -55.25 13.45 -33.65
C LYS A 1031 -53.90 12.73 -33.67
N GLU A 1032 -53.91 11.42 -33.87
CA GLU A 1032 -52.70 10.61 -34.01
C GLU A 1032 -51.81 11.13 -35.15
N ALA A 1033 -52.40 11.35 -36.33
CA ALA A 1033 -51.69 11.93 -37.48
C ALA A 1033 -51.19 13.36 -37.22
N LEU A 1034 -51.91 14.15 -36.43
CA LEU A 1034 -51.49 15.50 -36.02
C LEU A 1034 -50.28 15.47 -35.07
N PHE A 1035 -50.29 14.58 -34.07
CA PHE A 1035 -49.23 14.49 -33.06
C PHE A 1035 -47.96 13.76 -33.54
N LYS A 1036 -48.05 13.03 -34.66
CA LYS A 1036 -46.89 12.50 -35.40
C LYS A 1036 -46.08 13.58 -36.15
N LEU A 1037 -46.56 14.82 -36.25
CA LEU A 1037 -45.82 15.91 -36.91
C LEU A 1037 -44.59 16.37 -36.09
N PRO A 1038 -43.56 16.96 -36.73
CA PRO A 1038 -42.32 17.39 -36.06
C PRO A 1038 -42.49 18.41 -34.92
N ARG A 1039 -43.56 19.21 -34.92
CA ARG A 1039 -43.90 20.17 -33.84
C ARG A 1039 -44.48 19.51 -32.57
N PHE A 1040 -44.70 18.21 -32.61
CA PHE A 1040 -45.11 17.37 -31.50
C PHE A 1040 -44.07 16.25 -31.38
N CYS A 1041 -44.43 14.98 -31.61
CA CYS A 1041 -43.54 13.85 -31.37
C CYS A 1041 -42.59 13.54 -32.54
N GLY A 1042 -42.89 14.02 -33.76
CA GLY A 1042 -42.09 13.72 -34.96
C GLY A 1042 -40.65 14.26 -34.92
N VAL A 1043 -40.30 15.09 -33.92
CA VAL A 1043 -38.91 15.50 -33.66
C VAL A 1043 -38.04 14.32 -33.23
N ILE A 1044 -38.60 13.33 -32.52
CA ILE A 1044 -37.89 12.17 -31.96
C ILE A 1044 -37.30 11.29 -33.06
N THR A 1045 -38.05 11.05 -34.13
CA THR A 1045 -37.65 10.20 -35.28
C THR A 1045 -37.00 11.00 -36.43
N SER A 1046 -36.83 12.32 -36.28
CA SER A 1046 -36.27 13.17 -37.34
C SER A 1046 -34.77 12.92 -37.52
N THR A 1047 -34.37 12.43 -38.69
CA THR A 1047 -32.97 12.17 -39.07
C THR A 1047 -32.13 13.44 -39.26
N GLN A 1048 -32.77 14.61 -39.27
CA GLN A 1048 -32.11 15.93 -39.23
C GLN A 1048 -32.48 16.70 -37.94
N GLY A 1049 -33.15 16.06 -36.99
CA GLY A 1049 -33.54 16.64 -35.71
C GLY A 1049 -32.42 16.56 -34.67
N PRO A 1050 -32.62 17.19 -33.49
CA PRO A 1050 -31.62 17.21 -32.41
C PRO A 1050 -31.26 15.80 -31.89
N PHE A 1051 -32.15 14.81 -32.05
CA PHE A 1051 -31.93 13.43 -31.60
C PHE A 1051 -31.23 12.54 -32.63
N SER A 1052 -30.96 13.02 -33.85
CA SER A 1052 -30.42 12.22 -34.97
C SER A 1052 -29.12 11.48 -34.65
N ALA A 1053 -28.20 12.10 -33.90
CA ALA A 1053 -26.95 11.48 -33.46
C ALA A 1053 -27.16 10.28 -32.50
N CYS A 1054 -28.31 10.19 -31.84
CA CYS A 1054 -28.63 9.13 -30.88
C CYS A 1054 -29.23 7.88 -31.54
N HIS A 1055 -29.81 8.00 -32.74
CA HIS A 1055 -30.57 6.92 -33.42
C HIS A 1055 -29.77 5.65 -33.70
N ALA A 1056 -28.44 5.74 -33.78
CA ALA A 1056 -27.56 4.59 -33.94
C ALA A 1056 -27.38 3.76 -32.64
N SER A 1057 -27.62 4.37 -31.48
CA SER A 1057 -27.40 3.79 -30.15
C SER A 1057 -28.71 3.51 -29.40
N VAL A 1058 -29.77 4.27 -29.69
CA VAL A 1058 -31.10 4.14 -29.09
C VAL A 1058 -32.13 4.15 -30.20
N ASN A 1059 -32.95 3.10 -30.28
CA ASN A 1059 -34.07 3.05 -31.23
C ASN A 1059 -35.11 4.14 -30.86
N PRO A 1060 -35.40 5.12 -31.73
CA PRO A 1060 -36.34 6.20 -31.42
C PRO A 1060 -37.81 5.76 -31.45
N GLU A 1061 -38.15 4.64 -32.10
CA GLU A 1061 -39.53 4.25 -32.37
C GLU A 1061 -40.39 4.02 -31.11
N PRO A 1062 -39.94 3.30 -30.05
CA PRO A 1062 -40.73 3.13 -28.83
C PRO A 1062 -41.08 4.46 -28.15
N TYR A 1063 -40.08 5.35 -28.01
CA TYR A 1063 -40.23 6.66 -27.38
C TYR A 1063 -41.13 7.60 -28.20
N PHE A 1064 -41.06 7.52 -29.53
CA PHE A 1064 -41.99 8.22 -30.42
C PHE A 1064 -43.44 7.78 -30.22
N GLN A 1065 -43.69 6.47 -30.11
CA GLN A 1065 -45.03 5.94 -29.85
C GLN A 1065 -45.54 6.32 -28.46
N HIS A 1066 -44.67 6.37 -27.43
CA HIS A 1066 -45.02 6.84 -26.08
C HIS A 1066 -45.50 8.30 -26.13
N CYS A 1067 -44.68 9.19 -26.71
CA CYS A 1067 -45.04 10.60 -26.90
C CYS A 1067 -46.39 10.76 -27.63
N VAL A 1068 -46.62 10.03 -28.73
CA VAL A 1068 -47.88 10.15 -29.49
C VAL A 1068 -49.08 9.69 -28.65
N TYR A 1069 -48.92 8.65 -27.83
CA TYR A 1069 -49.95 8.19 -26.90
C TYR A 1069 -50.25 9.25 -25.83
N ASP A 1070 -49.23 9.73 -25.11
CA ASP A 1070 -49.37 10.67 -24.00
C ASP A 1070 -49.94 12.02 -24.44
N VAL A 1071 -49.38 12.61 -25.50
CA VAL A 1071 -49.89 13.87 -26.07
C VAL A 1071 -51.34 13.71 -26.53
N CYS A 1072 -51.75 12.53 -26.98
CA CYS A 1072 -53.13 12.27 -27.36
C CYS A 1072 -54.08 12.05 -26.17
N ALA A 1073 -53.63 11.37 -25.10
CA ALA A 1073 -54.38 11.22 -23.86
C ALA A 1073 -54.60 12.56 -23.13
N LEU A 1074 -53.65 13.50 -23.31
CA LEU A 1074 -53.73 14.90 -22.87
C LEU A 1074 -54.40 15.85 -23.90
N ASN A 1075 -54.91 15.32 -25.02
CA ASN A 1075 -55.60 16.06 -26.09
C ASN A 1075 -54.78 17.25 -26.65
N GLY A 1076 -53.46 17.12 -26.72
CA GLY A 1076 -52.55 18.15 -27.20
C GLY A 1076 -52.23 19.25 -26.20
N ASP A 1077 -52.56 19.08 -24.91
CA ASP A 1077 -52.13 19.98 -23.84
C ASP A 1077 -50.59 19.93 -23.72
N GLN A 1078 -49.92 20.92 -24.30
CA GLN A 1078 -48.49 21.14 -24.17
C GLN A 1078 -48.22 21.84 -22.84
N GLN A 1079 -48.53 21.18 -21.72
CA GLN A 1079 -48.00 21.59 -20.43
C GLN A 1079 -46.48 21.48 -20.50
N THR A 1080 -45.85 22.63 -20.73
CA THR A 1080 -44.43 22.79 -20.46
C THR A 1080 -44.23 22.50 -18.99
N LEU A 1081 -43.58 21.37 -18.71
CA LEU A 1081 -42.78 21.21 -17.51
C LEU A 1081 -41.73 22.31 -17.57
N SER A 1082 -42.07 23.49 -17.06
CA SER A 1082 -41.04 24.44 -16.70
C SER A 1082 -40.21 23.74 -15.63
N PHE A 1083 -38.90 23.78 -15.80
CA PHE A 1083 -37.95 23.26 -14.84
C PHE A 1083 -37.38 24.47 -14.10
N PRO A 1084 -38.14 25.07 -13.15
CA PRO A 1084 -37.74 26.32 -12.52
C PRO A 1084 -36.51 26.08 -11.66
N CYS A 1085 -35.37 26.51 -12.16
CA CYS A 1085 -34.13 26.38 -11.42
C CYS A 1085 -34.13 27.30 -10.19
N PRO A 1086 -33.62 26.81 -9.04
CA PRO A 1086 -33.56 27.61 -7.82
C PRO A 1086 -32.70 28.87 -8.01
N THR A 1087 -32.85 29.84 -7.11
CA THR A 1087 -32.03 31.06 -7.12
C THR A 1087 -30.54 30.71 -7.16
N ASN A 1088 -29.77 31.43 -8.00
CA ASN A 1088 -28.36 31.18 -8.30
C ASN A 1088 -28.11 29.83 -9.03
N SER A 1089 -28.98 29.49 -9.98
CA SER A 1089 -28.76 28.39 -10.93
C SER A 1089 -29.46 28.63 -12.26
N HIS A 1090 -28.98 27.94 -13.29
CA HIS A 1090 -29.55 27.94 -14.64
C HIS A 1090 -29.84 26.52 -15.10
N TYR A 1091 -30.71 26.40 -16.11
CA TYR A 1091 -30.98 25.14 -16.78
C TYR A 1091 -29.79 24.74 -17.67
N GLU A 1092 -29.38 23.48 -17.60
CA GLU A 1092 -28.33 22.91 -18.43
C GLU A 1092 -28.72 21.50 -18.90
N LEU A 1093 -28.42 21.18 -20.16
CA LEU A 1093 -28.72 19.87 -20.77
C LEU A 1093 -27.83 18.74 -20.23
N CYS A 1094 -26.67 19.13 -19.71
CA CYS A 1094 -25.60 18.25 -19.25
C CYS A 1094 -25.11 18.75 -17.88
N ALA A 1095 -26.02 18.81 -16.91
CA ALA A 1095 -25.78 19.39 -15.60
C ALA A 1095 -24.89 18.46 -14.74
N ASP A 1096 -23.82 19.02 -14.18
CA ASP A 1096 -23.01 18.40 -13.13
C ASP A 1096 -23.56 18.77 -11.75
N THR A 1097 -24.64 18.09 -11.36
CA THR A 1097 -25.24 18.25 -10.02
C THR A 1097 -24.62 17.34 -8.96
N CYS A 1098 -23.68 16.46 -9.34
CA CYS A 1098 -23.08 15.49 -8.41
C CYS A 1098 -21.63 15.85 -8.06
N GLY A 1099 -20.82 16.27 -9.04
CA GLY A 1099 -19.50 16.86 -8.82
C GLY A 1099 -19.55 18.27 -8.21
N ASN A 1100 -20.62 19.03 -8.47
CA ASN A 1100 -20.80 20.38 -7.94
C ASN A 1100 -21.75 20.44 -6.71
N THR A 1101 -21.33 19.81 -5.61
CA THR A 1101 -22.06 19.85 -4.34
C THR A 1101 -21.15 20.31 -3.19
N CYS A 1102 -21.75 20.84 -2.12
CA CYS A 1102 -21.02 21.14 -0.88
C CYS A 1102 -20.27 19.93 -0.30
N ALA A 1103 -20.72 18.71 -0.57
CA ALA A 1103 -20.08 17.49 -0.07
C ALA A 1103 -18.72 17.23 -0.74
N VAL A 1104 -18.56 17.57 -2.03
CA VAL A 1104 -17.34 17.32 -2.83
C VAL A 1104 -16.13 18.15 -2.38
N LEU A 1105 -16.36 19.27 -1.68
CA LEU A 1105 -15.30 20.03 -1.01
C LEU A 1105 -14.63 19.25 0.14
N LEU A 1106 -15.35 18.29 0.75
CA LEU A 1106 -14.91 17.58 1.96
C LEU A 1106 -14.60 16.10 1.70
N SER A 1107 -15.34 15.46 0.78
CA SER A 1107 -15.19 14.06 0.43
C SER A 1107 -15.53 13.84 -1.05
N PRO A 1108 -14.70 13.13 -1.85
CA PRO A 1108 -15.03 12.83 -3.23
C PRO A 1108 -16.35 12.03 -3.30
N THR A 1109 -17.23 12.43 -4.21
CA THR A 1109 -18.51 11.73 -4.47
C THR A 1109 -18.41 10.96 -5.78
N THR A 1110 -18.72 9.66 -5.77
CA THR A 1110 -18.75 8.85 -6.98
C THR A 1110 -20.07 9.06 -7.72
N CYS A 1111 -20.00 9.68 -8.90
CA CYS A 1111 -21.14 9.91 -9.80
C CYS A 1111 -21.19 8.84 -10.91
N THR A 1112 -22.30 8.73 -11.65
CA THR A 1112 -22.41 7.72 -12.73
C THR A 1112 -21.53 7.99 -13.95
N GLY A 1113 -21.01 9.21 -14.10
CA GLY A 1113 -20.21 9.65 -15.25
C GLY A 1113 -21.04 9.92 -16.52
N LYS A 1114 -22.37 9.78 -16.45
CA LYS A 1114 -23.30 10.32 -17.44
C LYS A 1114 -23.68 11.75 -17.02
N CYS A 1115 -23.97 12.62 -17.98
CA CYS A 1115 -24.68 13.86 -17.67
C CYS A 1115 -26.17 13.72 -17.98
N PHE A 1116 -26.96 14.51 -17.26
CA PHE A 1116 -28.42 14.53 -17.32
C PHE A 1116 -28.89 15.98 -17.36
N GLU A 1117 -30.07 16.23 -17.93
CA GLU A 1117 -30.70 17.54 -17.88
C GLU A 1117 -31.08 17.92 -16.44
N GLY A 1118 -30.92 19.19 -16.09
CA GLY A 1118 -31.24 19.68 -14.75
C GLY A 1118 -30.82 21.13 -14.52
N CYS A 1119 -30.73 21.50 -13.25
CA CYS A 1119 -30.33 22.84 -12.83
C CYS A 1119 -28.89 22.83 -12.32
N GLN A 1120 -28.02 23.58 -13.00
CA GLN A 1120 -26.64 23.78 -12.64
C GLN A 1120 -26.51 25.03 -11.76
N CYS A 1121 -25.90 24.92 -10.58
CA CYS A 1121 -25.60 26.11 -9.77
C CYS A 1121 -24.68 27.08 -10.53
N ASP A 1122 -24.96 28.37 -10.38
CA ASP A 1122 -24.14 29.43 -10.96
C ASP A 1122 -22.74 29.48 -10.31
N PRO A 1123 -21.69 29.92 -11.02
CA PRO A 1123 -20.34 30.05 -10.47
C PRO A 1123 -20.30 30.77 -9.12
N GLY A 1124 -19.56 30.22 -8.16
CA GLY A 1124 -19.52 30.66 -6.76
C GLY A 1124 -20.62 30.10 -5.84
N PHE A 1125 -21.55 29.29 -6.36
CA PHE A 1125 -22.59 28.59 -5.59
C PHE A 1125 -22.51 27.07 -5.80
N LEU A 1126 -22.72 26.32 -4.72
CA LEU A 1126 -22.71 24.85 -4.70
C LEU A 1126 -24.09 24.31 -4.32
N ALA A 1127 -24.42 23.11 -4.77
CA ALA A 1127 -25.65 22.47 -4.32
C ALA A 1127 -25.55 22.05 -2.84
N GLY A 1128 -26.36 22.69 -1.99
CA GLY A 1128 -26.49 22.47 -0.55
C GLY A 1128 -27.74 21.67 -0.19
N GLY A 1129 -28.11 20.67 -1.00
CA GLY A 1129 -29.31 19.84 -0.80
C GLY A 1129 -30.62 20.53 -1.18
N GLY A 1130 -30.74 20.93 -2.45
CA GLY A 1130 -31.97 21.52 -3.04
C GLY A 1130 -31.92 23.02 -3.30
N LEU A 1131 -30.88 23.71 -2.81
CA LEU A 1131 -30.63 25.13 -3.07
C LEU A 1131 -29.16 25.31 -3.45
N CYS A 1132 -28.89 26.28 -4.33
CA CYS A 1132 -27.54 26.72 -4.63
C CYS A 1132 -27.12 27.76 -3.59
N VAL A 1133 -26.26 27.32 -2.67
CA VAL A 1133 -25.75 28.11 -1.54
C VAL A 1133 -24.32 28.56 -1.82
N SER A 1134 -23.89 29.70 -1.28
CA SER A 1134 -22.47 30.06 -1.37
C SER A 1134 -21.62 29.10 -0.53
N MET A 1135 -20.35 28.91 -0.88
CA MET A 1135 -19.45 27.97 -0.20
C MET A 1135 -19.35 28.22 1.31
N GLU A 1136 -19.38 29.49 1.74
CA GLU A 1136 -19.40 29.90 3.15
C GLU A 1136 -20.64 29.44 3.93
N SER A 1137 -21.69 29.00 3.21
CA SER A 1137 -22.94 28.44 3.75
C SER A 1137 -23.06 26.92 3.51
N CYS A 1138 -21.99 26.25 3.07
CA CYS A 1138 -21.95 24.80 2.98
C CYS A 1138 -21.89 24.16 4.38
N GLY A 1139 -22.71 23.13 4.58
CA GLY A 1139 -22.58 22.25 5.74
C GLY A 1139 -21.53 21.15 5.53
N CYS A 1140 -21.47 20.20 6.46
CA CYS A 1140 -20.42 19.17 6.51
C CYS A 1140 -20.89 17.77 6.06
N VAL A 1141 -19.92 16.89 5.79
CA VAL A 1141 -20.16 15.44 5.64
C VAL A 1141 -19.69 14.74 6.91
N TYR A 1142 -20.55 13.91 7.49
CA TYR A 1142 -20.24 13.10 8.67
C TYR A 1142 -20.83 11.70 8.49
N ASP A 1143 -20.02 10.65 8.69
CA ASP A 1143 -20.45 9.24 8.55
C ASP A 1143 -21.22 8.98 7.23
N GLY A 1144 -20.64 9.42 6.11
CA GLY A 1144 -21.22 9.28 4.77
C GLY A 1144 -22.46 10.13 4.47
N LYS A 1145 -22.94 10.96 5.42
CA LYS A 1145 -24.17 11.76 5.30
C LYS A 1145 -23.86 13.26 5.19
N TYR A 1146 -24.55 13.95 4.28
CA TYR A 1146 -24.47 15.41 4.19
C TYR A 1146 -25.43 16.11 5.18
N LEU A 1147 -24.88 16.98 6.02
CA LEU A 1147 -25.57 17.78 7.03
C LEU A 1147 -25.58 19.25 6.63
N LYS A 1148 -26.72 19.93 6.76
CA LYS A 1148 -26.89 21.35 6.41
C LYS A 1148 -26.52 22.28 7.58
N VAL A 1149 -26.01 23.48 7.27
CA VAL A 1149 -25.74 24.52 8.27
C VAL A 1149 -27.01 24.84 9.07
N GLY A 1150 -26.91 24.88 10.40
CA GLY A 1150 -28.01 25.18 11.31
C GLY A 1150 -28.83 23.96 11.80
N MET A 1151 -28.53 22.74 11.34
CA MET A 1151 -29.10 21.53 11.95
C MET A 1151 -28.44 21.19 13.29
N ASN A 1152 -28.92 21.81 14.37
CA ASN A 1152 -28.66 21.34 15.74
C ASN A 1152 -29.37 20.00 15.98
N GLN A 1153 -28.73 18.87 15.62
CA GLN A 1153 -29.08 17.56 16.15
C GLN A 1153 -28.07 17.11 17.20
N LEU A 1154 -28.43 17.40 18.46
CA LEU A 1154 -28.11 16.62 19.66
C LEU A 1154 -26.66 16.10 19.84
N GLY A 1155 -25.80 16.97 20.38
CA GLY A 1155 -24.77 16.60 21.37
C GLY A 1155 -23.68 15.61 20.93
N GLY A 1156 -22.60 16.15 20.37
CA GLY A 1156 -21.32 15.48 20.14
C GLY A 1156 -20.27 16.49 19.75
#